data_AF-A0A3N9VUU4-F1
#
_entry.id   AF-A0A3N9VUU4-F1
#
_cell.length_a   1.000
_cell.length_b   1.000
_cell.length_c   1.000
_cell.angle_alpha   90.00
_cell.angle_beta   90.00
_cell.angle_gamma   90.00
#
_symmetry.space_group_name_H-M   'P 1'
#
loop_
_entity.id
_entity.type
_entity.pdbx_description
1 polymer ?
#
loop_
_entity_poly.entity_id
_entity_poly.type
_entity_poly.pdbx_seq_one_letter_code
_entity_poly.pdbx_strand_id
1 'polypeptide(L)'
;DSIKFRISVAAGGTIEARVGSATGNIIASKKIEAPQQQGAGAFRGFGGRATTVASKINTLGITGPQTVVFVYREPEVPATDKETLDLAASADIAIVFAGTDQSTGREESDRFSLKLPGNQEELIKAVAAVNPNTIVVLQGMGMVEVEDFKNNPNIPGMIWTGYNGQAQGTAIAKILFGEVNPGGKLSISWYKSVRDLPEFNDYTLRGGKGKSGRTYWYYDKDVSYEFGYGLSYTAFEYSNFDISKKSITPNEKVTVTFDIKNTGNADGDEIAQVYVRTPESPASLQRPIKRLKGFKRITIPAGQTKTVSIDIDCSDLWFWDAGNDKITFDKGRYIFEIGASSKDIKGRVEANMNGDYDAILSTVVIDCSNIVFRPGNTGQTSLTASLSDDSFLDISKAKIIYKSNNPSVASVDENGQVKAIRPGVASVFAYVNYKGTTVSNSCPVKVMPDLTPAEITVGGKKINGFNKDIKAYSYLLKENSKIPVVKASASNKDIEVNITQAGEVPGTAVVIFIDNNTLEKNSFYINFDINSTSDEFNGGSLGNKWEWVRENDATHSLSAKSGSITITSEPGDVSEGSNNAKNILLQSANTDWTIETKLVGSRAPSQPENAGIIAYENDDNFVKLIFRAVIKTTRQRGAQPGTIDFLIEENGIAKSVASFNLKSEIVGENALLLKLEKKGNIYTASYSADGEAFKTLGTGDALLKDIRAGLFACDGVITQSMTSTYYFDSDTSKPDTPFNVSFDYFHIINSGLK
;
A
#
# COMPACT_ATOMS: atom_id res chain seq x y z
N ASP A 1 12.98 12.53 48.37
CA ASP A 1 12.88 11.58 47.24
C ASP A 1 11.72 11.94 46.31
N SER A 2 11.88 11.71 45.01
CA SER A 2 10.84 11.97 44.00
C SER A 2 10.74 10.81 43.03
N ILE A 3 9.53 10.41 42.66
CA ILE A 3 9.29 9.51 41.52
C ILE A 3 9.06 10.38 40.27
N LYS A 4 9.68 9.98 39.16
CA LYS A 4 9.48 10.59 37.85
C LYS A 4 8.70 9.63 36.96
N PHE A 5 7.56 10.08 36.48
CA PHE A 5 6.71 9.36 35.53
C PHE A 5 6.97 9.92 34.14
N ARG A 6 7.34 9.07 33.18
CA ARG A 6 7.34 9.45 31.76
C ARG A 6 6.09 8.87 31.13
N ILE A 7 5.11 9.72 30.85
CA ILE A 7 3.75 9.29 30.53
C ILE A 7 3.17 10.10 29.37
N SER A 8 2.29 9.47 28.60
CA SER A 8 1.44 10.12 27.61
C SER A 8 0.00 9.90 28.03
N VAL A 9 -0.74 10.97 28.33
CA VAL A 9 -2.17 10.91 28.70
C VAL A 9 -2.95 11.89 27.84
N ALA A 10 -3.98 11.40 27.16
CA ALA A 10 -4.75 12.18 26.20
C ALA A 10 -5.79 13.12 26.86
N ALA A 11 -6.37 12.71 28.00
CA ALA A 11 -7.50 13.38 28.64
C ALA A 11 -7.17 14.04 30.00
N GLY A 12 -5.91 14.09 30.41
CA GLY A 12 -5.52 14.48 31.78
C GLY A 12 -5.68 13.33 32.77
N GLY A 13 -5.91 13.60 34.06
CA GLY A 13 -6.20 12.59 35.10
C GLY A 13 -5.37 12.77 36.37
N THR A 14 -5.38 11.78 37.26
CA THR A 14 -4.53 11.75 38.47
C THR A 14 -3.68 10.48 38.48
N ILE A 15 -2.36 10.63 38.61
CA ILE A 15 -1.44 9.51 38.82
C ILE A 15 -1.09 9.42 40.29
N GLU A 16 -1.17 8.21 40.82
CA GLU A 16 -0.82 7.88 42.19
C GLU A 16 0.24 6.76 42.21
N ALA A 17 1.18 6.86 43.14
CA ALA A 17 1.99 5.74 43.60
C ALA A 17 1.48 5.32 44.97
N ARG A 18 1.17 4.04 45.13
CA ARG A 18 0.62 3.44 46.35
C ARG A 18 1.47 2.29 46.84
N VAL A 19 1.38 1.96 48.13
CA VAL A 19 2.11 0.82 48.72
C VAL A 19 1.18 -0.38 48.91
N GLY A 20 1.66 -1.56 48.53
CA GLY A 20 1.02 -2.87 48.78
C GLY A 20 -0.08 -3.25 47.79
N SER A 21 -1.00 -2.34 47.46
CA SER A 21 -2.09 -2.60 46.51
C SER A 21 -2.59 -1.33 45.82
N ALA A 22 -3.46 -1.47 44.81
CA ALA A 22 -4.12 -0.35 44.14
C ALA A 22 -5.04 0.48 45.07
N THR A 23 -5.40 -0.05 46.24
CA THR A 23 -6.21 0.63 47.27
C THR A 23 -5.39 1.02 48.51
N GLY A 24 -4.10 0.67 48.55
CA GLY A 24 -3.21 0.94 49.69
C GLY A 24 -2.81 2.41 49.83
N ASN A 25 -1.95 2.70 50.81
CA ASN A 25 -1.54 4.06 51.18
C ASN A 25 -0.88 4.79 50.01
N ILE A 26 -1.30 6.03 49.75
CA ILE A 26 -0.71 6.89 48.72
C ILE A 26 0.61 7.45 49.23
N ILE A 27 1.67 7.24 48.46
CA ILE A 27 3.01 7.78 48.73
C ILE A 27 3.39 8.91 47.77
N ALA A 28 2.75 8.99 46.60
CA ALA A 28 2.85 10.16 45.72
C ALA A 28 1.54 10.30 44.93
N SER A 29 1.08 11.53 44.69
CA SER A 29 -0.06 11.81 43.81
C SER A 29 0.23 13.05 42.97
N LYS A 30 -0.26 13.08 41.73
CA LYS A 30 -0.12 14.23 40.85
C LYS A 30 -1.28 14.27 39.85
N LYS A 31 -1.99 15.39 39.85
CA LYS A 31 -2.98 15.73 38.82
C LYS A 31 -2.25 16.16 37.54
N ILE A 32 -2.79 15.74 36.40
CA ILE A 32 -2.27 15.97 35.06
C ILE A 32 -3.38 16.59 34.25
N GLU A 33 -3.10 17.72 33.63
CA GLU A 33 -4.05 18.41 32.78
C GLU A 33 -3.98 17.85 31.36
N ALA A 34 -5.11 17.85 30.66
CA ALA A 34 -5.13 17.53 29.24
C ALA A 34 -4.28 18.58 28.48
N PRO A 35 -3.54 18.20 27.44
CA PRO A 35 -2.84 19.18 26.59
C PRO A 35 -3.86 20.18 26.02
N GLN A 36 -3.63 21.48 26.15
CA GLN A 36 -4.47 22.50 25.52
C GLN A 36 -4.48 22.29 23.99
N GLN A 37 -5.67 22.10 23.41
CA GLN A 37 -5.84 22.01 21.97
C GLN A 37 -5.55 23.37 21.33
N GLN A 38 -4.49 23.46 20.51
CA GLN A 38 -4.33 24.56 19.57
C GLN A 38 -5.11 24.26 18.29
N GLY A 39 -6.13 25.06 18.00
CA GLY A 39 -6.67 25.40 16.68
C GLY A 39 -7.16 24.29 15.74
N ALA A 40 -8.36 24.47 15.17
CA ALA A 40 -8.86 23.68 14.06
C ALA A 40 -7.96 23.86 12.82
N GLY A 41 -7.01 22.93 12.63
CA GLY A 41 -6.06 22.95 11.50
C GLY A 41 -4.80 22.11 11.69
N ALA A 42 -4.48 21.67 12.91
CA ALA A 42 -3.32 20.82 13.16
C ALA A 42 -3.63 19.32 13.04
N PHE A 43 -2.79 18.60 12.28
CA PHE A 43 -2.79 17.15 12.12
C PHE A 43 -2.73 16.41 13.48
N ARG A 44 -3.72 15.54 13.74
CA ARG A 44 -3.93 14.79 14.99
C ARG A 44 -3.10 13.49 15.07
N GLY A 45 -1.80 13.58 14.77
CA GLY A 45 -0.95 12.42 14.47
C GLY A 45 -0.24 11.75 15.65
N PHE A 46 -0.03 12.42 16.79
CA PHE A 46 0.65 11.83 17.93
C PHE A 46 -0.07 12.21 19.22
N GLY A 47 -0.45 11.21 20.01
CA GLY A 47 -0.76 11.41 21.42
C GLY A 47 0.36 12.25 22.04
N GLY A 48 -0.02 13.27 22.83
CA GLY A 48 0.88 14.33 23.29
C GLY A 48 2.26 13.80 23.70
N ARG A 49 3.33 14.50 23.31
CA ARG A 49 4.72 14.16 23.68
C ARG A 49 4.76 13.70 25.13
N ALA A 50 5.32 12.51 25.38
CA ALA A 50 5.38 11.96 26.73
C ALA A 50 6.01 12.98 27.68
N THR A 51 5.23 13.45 28.65
CA THR A 51 5.67 14.45 29.62
C THR A 51 6.34 13.72 30.79
N THR A 52 7.42 14.31 31.29
CA THR A 52 8.02 13.84 32.54
C THR A 52 7.37 14.57 33.69
N VAL A 53 6.61 13.85 34.49
CA VAL A 53 5.89 14.37 35.65
C VAL A 53 6.60 13.89 36.90
N ALA A 54 7.17 14.82 37.67
CA ALA A 54 7.81 14.51 38.95
C ALA A 54 6.82 14.73 40.10
N SER A 55 6.75 13.79 41.04
CA SER A 55 6.02 13.94 42.30
C SER A 55 6.90 13.57 43.49
N LYS A 56 6.79 14.34 44.58
CA LYS A 56 7.51 14.06 45.83
C LYS A 56 6.89 12.84 46.49
N ILE A 57 7.75 11.98 47.02
CA ILE A 57 7.31 10.77 47.75
C ILE A 57 7.22 11.11 49.24
N ASN A 58 6.12 10.70 49.88
CA ASN A 58 6.01 10.62 51.33
C ASN A 58 6.48 9.23 51.79
N THR A 59 7.59 9.18 52.50
CA THR A 59 8.19 7.96 53.06
C THR A 59 7.91 7.79 54.55
N LEU A 60 7.13 8.68 55.16
CA LEU A 60 6.84 8.64 56.59
C LEU A 60 6.10 7.34 56.95
N GLY A 61 6.69 6.56 57.87
CA GLY A 61 6.13 5.29 58.32
C GLY A 61 6.41 4.09 57.40
N ILE A 62 7.26 4.26 56.37
CA ILE A 62 7.64 3.17 55.46
C ILE A 62 9.05 2.69 55.79
N THR A 63 9.17 1.41 56.15
CA THR A 63 10.45 0.76 56.44
C THR A 63 10.59 -0.55 55.65
N GLY A 64 11.78 -0.82 55.12
CA GLY A 64 12.08 -2.03 54.36
C GLY A 64 11.55 -2.03 52.92
N PRO A 65 11.75 -3.12 52.15
CA PRO A 65 11.28 -3.25 50.77
C PRO A 65 9.75 -3.15 50.68
N GLN A 66 9.24 -2.41 49.71
CA GLN A 66 7.81 -2.23 49.47
C GLN A 66 7.46 -2.50 48.01
N THR A 67 6.28 -3.10 47.77
CA THR A 67 5.66 -3.11 46.45
C THR A 67 4.98 -1.77 46.20
N VAL A 68 5.45 -1.05 45.18
CA VAL A 68 4.81 0.18 44.72
C VAL A 68 3.86 -0.14 43.56
N VAL A 69 2.60 0.21 43.71
CA VAL A 69 1.56 0.07 42.68
C VAL A 69 1.26 1.44 42.09
N PHE A 70 1.35 1.53 40.77
CA PHE A 70 1.01 2.73 40.03
C PHE A 70 -0.46 2.70 39.62
N VAL A 71 -1.20 3.73 40.01
CA VAL A 71 -2.64 3.85 39.74
C VAL A 71 -2.86 5.13 38.96
N TYR A 72 -3.42 5.00 37.76
CA TYR A 72 -3.98 6.13 37.03
C TYR A 72 -5.48 6.18 37.31
N ARG A 73 -5.95 7.35 37.74
CA ARG A 73 -7.37 7.69 37.86
C ARG A 73 -7.71 8.63 36.74
N GLU A 74 -8.67 8.24 35.92
CA GLU A 74 -9.25 9.10 34.90
C GLU A 74 -9.82 10.38 35.56
N PRO A 75 -9.86 11.53 34.85
CA PRO A 75 -10.51 12.73 35.38
C PRO A 75 -11.93 12.42 35.88
N GLU A 76 -12.38 13.14 36.92
CA GLU A 76 -13.79 13.12 37.27
C GLU A 76 -14.60 13.49 36.04
N VAL A 77 -15.51 12.59 35.70
CA VAL A 77 -16.45 12.73 34.60
C VAL A 77 -17.37 13.90 34.96
N PRO A 78 -17.33 15.03 34.24
CA PRO A 78 -18.21 16.14 34.55
C PRO A 78 -19.67 15.67 34.42
N ALA A 79 -20.49 16.02 35.41
CA ALA A 79 -21.92 15.76 35.37
C ALA A 79 -22.54 16.38 34.10
N THR A 80 -23.56 15.74 33.55
CA THR A 80 -24.38 16.35 32.50
C THR A 80 -24.92 17.67 33.01
N ASP A 81 -24.72 18.73 32.23
CA ASP A 81 -25.15 20.06 32.63
C ASP A 81 -26.68 20.13 32.77
N LYS A 82 -27.13 21.01 33.66
CA LYS A 82 -28.55 21.15 34.00
C LYS A 82 -29.40 21.57 32.79
N GLU A 83 -28.86 22.38 31.89
CA GLU A 83 -29.59 22.86 30.71
C GLU A 83 -29.96 21.69 29.78
N THR A 84 -29.03 20.77 29.53
CA THR A 84 -29.28 19.52 28.79
C THR A 84 -30.37 18.66 29.45
N LEU A 85 -30.33 18.52 30.78
CA LEU A 85 -31.34 17.73 31.50
C LEU A 85 -32.72 18.39 31.50
N ASP A 86 -32.79 19.71 31.67
CA ASP A 86 -34.04 20.47 31.62
C ASP A 86 -34.66 20.39 30.21
N LEU A 87 -33.84 20.47 29.15
CA LEU A 87 -34.29 20.27 27.77
C LEU A 87 -34.84 18.85 27.55
N ALA A 88 -34.10 17.82 27.98
CA ALA A 88 -34.53 16.44 27.86
C ALA A 88 -35.84 16.18 28.62
N ALA A 89 -36.00 16.73 29.83
CA ALA A 89 -37.21 16.62 30.63
C ALA A 89 -38.43 17.29 29.97
N SER A 90 -38.22 18.36 29.19
CA SER A 90 -39.27 19.09 28.50
C SER A 90 -39.73 18.46 27.18
N ALA A 91 -38.95 17.51 26.63
CA ALA A 91 -39.23 16.87 25.35
C ALA A 91 -40.12 15.63 25.50
N ASP A 92 -40.97 15.36 24.51
CA ASP A 92 -41.78 14.13 24.49
C ASP A 92 -40.91 12.86 24.41
N ILE A 93 -39.81 12.95 23.66
CA ILE A 93 -38.83 11.88 23.41
C ILE A 93 -37.43 12.49 23.44
N ALA A 94 -36.50 11.83 24.12
CA ALA A 94 -35.08 12.17 24.08
C ALA A 94 -34.32 11.10 23.26
N ILE A 95 -33.51 11.53 22.29
CA ILE A 95 -32.67 10.61 21.50
C ILE A 95 -31.20 10.89 21.81
N VAL A 96 -30.53 9.93 22.44
CA VAL A 96 -29.12 10.04 22.85
C VAL A 96 -28.25 9.29 21.85
N PHE A 97 -27.41 10.02 21.13
CA PHE A 97 -26.39 9.44 20.25
C PHE A 97 -25.12 9.19 21.05
N ALA A 98 -24.64 7.95 21.04
CA ALA A 98 -23.44 7.53 21.75
C ALA A 98 -22.66 6.50 20.94
N GLY A 99 -21.40 6.25 21.33
CA GLY A 99 -20.57 5.20 20.77
C GLY A 99 -19.10 5.59 20.71
N THR A 100 -18.44 5.25 19.61
CA THR A 100 -16.99 5.40 19.45
C THR A 100 -16.65 6.33 18.30
N ASP A 101 -15.39 6.75 18.23
CA ASP A 101 -14.81 7.50 17.11
C ASP A 101 -13.36 7.06 16.83
N GLN A 102 -12.69 7.76 15.91
CA GLN A 102 -11.28 7.49 15.56
C GLN A 102 -10.28 7.74 16.69
N SER A 103 -10.66 8.45 17.76
CA SER A 103 -9.81 8.63 18.95
C SER A 103 -9.85 7.41 19.87
N THR A 104 -10.91 6.61 19.75
CA THR A 104 -11.14 5.43 20.60
C THR A 104 -10.77 4.13 19.90
N GLY A 105 -10.78 4.07 18.56
CA GLY A 105 -10.18 2.96 17.82
C GLY A 105 -10.02 3.27 16.33
N ARG A 106 -8.90 2.82 15.76
CA ARG A 106 -8.49 3.02 14.36
C ARG A 106 -7.49 1.95 13.94
N GLU A 107 -7.14 1.91 12.65
CA GLU A 107 -6.00 1.12 12.19
C GLU A 107 -4.75 1.44 13.02
N GLU A 108 -3.98 0.42 13.39
CA GLU A 108 -2.82 0.50 14.29
C GLU A 108 -3.12 0.82 15.76
N SER A 109 -4.39 0.88 16.17
CA SER A 109 -4.76 1.15 17.57
C SER A 109 -5.96 0.34 18.03
N ASP A 110 -5.71 -0.62 18.91
CA ASP A 110 -6.73 -1.45 19.52
C ASP A 110 -7.40 -0.80 20.74
N ARG A 111 -8.65 -1.21 21.00
CA ARG A 111 -9.37 -0.84 22.23
C ARG A 111 -9.03 -1.79 23.36
N PHE A 112 -8.61 -1.23 24.51
CA PHE A 112 -8.36 -2.00 25.74
C PHE A 112 -9.61 -2.18 26.63
N SER A 113 -10.72 -1.55 26.26
CA SER A 113 -11.98 -1.58 27.00
C SER A 113 -13.15 -1.66 26.03
N LEU A 114 -14.23 -2.29 26.46
CA LEU A 114 -15.50 -2.30 25.76
C LEU A 114 -16.46 -1.23 26.29
N LYS A 115 -16.13 -0.52 27.37
CA LYS A 115 -16.98 0.56 27.89
C LYS A 115 -17.18 1.68 26.86
N LEU A 116 -18.33 2.37 26.96
CA LEU A 116 -18.53 3.62 26.24
C LEU A 116 -17.48 4.65 26.67
N PRO A 117 -16.87 5.39 25.72
CA PRO A 117 -15.79 6.32 26.03
C PRO A 117 -16.31 7.60 26.68
N GLY A 118 -15.56 8.11 27.67
CA GLY A 118 -15.89 9.35 28.37
C GLY A 118 -17.13 9.24 29.27
N ASN A 119 -17.96 10.28 29.27
CA ASN A 119 -19.14 10.39 30.12
C ASN A 119 -20.44 9.84 29.52
N GLN A 120 -20.36 9.17 28.37
CA GLN A 120 -21.54 8.83 27.57
C GLN A 120 -22.51 7.88 28.30
N GLU A 121 -22.00 6.93 29.09
CA GLU A 121 -22.84 6.03 29.87
C GLU A 121 -23.63 6.79 30.96
N GLU A 122 -22.97 7.71 31.65
CA GLU A 122 -23.60 8.56 32.67
C GLU A 122 -24.58 9.56 32.04
N LEU A 123 -24.28 10.09 30.85
CA LEU A 123 -25.21 10.90 30.08
C LEU A 123 -26.49 10.13 29.75
N ILE A 124 -26.38 8.89 29.26
CA ILE A 124 -27.53 8.04 28.96
C ILE A 124 -28.38 7.83 30.21
N LYS A 125 -27.76 7.50 31.35
CA LYS A 125 -28.48 7.30 32.63
C LYS A 125 -29.16 8.58 33.11
N ALA A 126 -28.47 9.72 33.05
CA ALA A 126 -28.99 11.00 33.52
C ALA A 126 -30.17 11.50 32.68
N VAL A 127 -30.08 11.38 31.35
CA VAL A 127 -31.19 11.71 30.44
C VAL A 127 -32.38 10.78 30.66
N ALA A 128 -32.14 9.46 30.77
CA ALA A 128 -33.20 8.50 31.05
C ALA A 128 -33.86 8.72 32.42
N ALA A 129 -33.16 9.28 33.40
CA ALA A 129 -33.73 9.60 34.71
C ALA A 129 -34.75 10.75 34.67
N VAL A 130 -34.61 11.69 33.72
CA VAL A 130 -35.52 12.85 33.57
C VAL A 130 -36.51 12.70 32.42
N ASN A 131 -36.26 11.79 31.47
CA ASN A 131 -37.18 11.47 30.38
C ASN A 131 -37.34 9.94 30.20
N PRO A 132 -38.51 9.36 30.54
CA PRO A 132 -38.76 7.92 30.42
C PRO A 132 -38.91 7.41 28.97
N ASN A 133 -38.99 8.30 27.99
CA ASN A 133 -39.05 7.98 26.56
C ASN A 133 -37.67 8.19 25.89
N THR A 134 -36.60 7.70 26.53
CA THR A 134 -35.24 7.88 26.01
C THR A 134 -34.86 6.77 25.02
N ILE A 135 -34.49 7.13 23.79
CA ILE A 135 -33.96 6.19 22.79
C ILE A 135 -32.44 6.36 22.70
N VAL A 136 -31.70 5.26 22.74
CA VAL A 136 -30.23 5.28 22.58
C VAL A 136 -29.85 4.83 21.17
N VAL A 137 -29.10 5.66 20.45
CA VAL A 137 -28.51 5.31 19.16
C VAL A 137 -27.01 5.10 19.34
N LEU A 138 -26.56 3.84 19.21
CA LEU A 138 -25.17 3.43 19.32
C LEU A 138 -24.49 3.37 17.95
N GLN A 139 -23.54 4.26 17.75
CA GLN A 139 -22.69 4.32 16.58
C GLN A 139 -21.24 4.01 16.96
N GLY A 140 -20.74 2.82 16.62
CA GLY A 140 -19.37 2.50 16.99
C GLY A 140 -18.71 1.36 16.24
N MET A 141 -17.39 1.31 16.39
CA MET A 141 -16.48 0.34 15.81
C MET A 141 -16.58 -0.98 16.58
N GLY A 142 -17.56 -1.79 16.22
CA GLY A 142 -17.86 -3.03 16.94
C GLY A 142 -18.68 -2.80 18.21
N MET A 143 -18.65 -3.78 19.10
CA MET A 143 -19.48 -3.78 20.33
C MET A 143 -18.98 -2.80 21.40
N VAL A 144 -19.89 -2.47 22.31
CA VAL A 144 -19.64 -1.78 23.58
C VAL A 144 -20.40 -2.48 24.72
N GLU A 145 -19.93 -2.33 25.96
CA GLU A 145 -20.65 -2.78 27.17
C GLU A 145 -21.91 -1.93 27.35
N VAL A 146 -23.03 -2.60 27.63
CA VAL A 146 -24.35 -1.95 27.78
C VAL A 146 -25.13 -2.42 29.00
N GLU A 147 -24.55 -3.30 29.83
CA GLU A 147 -25.27 -3.92 30.96
C GLU A 147 -25.86 -2.88 31.92
N ASP A 148 -25.18 -1.76 32.11
CA ASP A 148 -25.56 -0.71 33.06
C ASP A 148 -26.78 0.11 32.65
N PHE A 149 -27.22 0.03 31.39
CA PHE A 149 -28.38 0.79 30.91
C PHE A 149 -29.35 0.01 30.01
N LYS A 150 -28.96 -1.13 29.42
CA LYS A 150 -29.81 -1.87 28.46
C LYS A 150 -31.16 -2.34 29.02
N ASN A 151 -31.25 -2.54 30.34
CA ASN A 151 -32.45 -3.01 31.04
C ASN A 151 -33.14 -1.87 31.81
N ASN A 152 -32.74 -0.61 31.60
CA ASN A 152 -33.39 0.53 32.22
C ASN A 152 -34.81 0.70 31.64
N PRO A 153 -35.87 0.69 32.46
CA PRO A 153 -37.25 0.81 31.96
C PRO A 153 -37.53 2.16 31.27
N ASN A 154 -36.71 3.18 31.52
CA ASN A 154 -36.80 4.50 30.88
C ASN A 154 -36.09 4.56 29.52
N ILE A 155 -35.54 3.43 29.05
CA ILE A 155 -34.91 3.28 27.74
C ILE A 155 -35.69 2.24 26.95
N PRO A 156 -36.82 2.61 26.32
CA PRO A 156 -37.65 1.67 25.57
C PRO A 156 -37.00 1.13 24.29
N GLY A 157 -35.93 1.76 23.79
CA GLY A 157 -35.30 1.37 22.53
C GLY A 157 -33.82 1.68 22.45
N MET A 158 -33.07 0.75 21.84
CA MET A 158 -31.68 0.93 21.49
C MET A 158 -31.44 0.50 20.03
N ILE A 159 -30.80 1.37 19.25
CA ILE A 159 -30.47 1.12 17.85
C ILE A 159 -28.95 1.09 17.73
N TRP A 160 -28.39 -0.01 17.22
CA TRP A 160 -26.98 -0.06 16.85
C TRP A 160 -26.82 0.01 15.35
N THR A 161 -25.96 0.90 14.86
CA THR A 161 -25.78 1.12 13.43
C THR A 161 -24.41 0.74 12.90
N GLY A 162 -23.38 0.58 13.74
CA GLY A 162 -22.00 0.62 13.24
C GLY A 162 -21.70 1.92 12.49
N TYR A 163 -20.71 1.94 11.59
CA TYR A 163 -20.44 3.08 10.70
C TYR A 163 -21.00 2.81 9.29
N ASN A 164 -22.01 3.60 8.88
CA ASN A 164 -22.82 3.32 7.68
C ASN A 164 -22.60 4.29 6.51
N GLY A 165 -21.41 4.90 6.44
CA GLY A 165 -21.03 5.79 5.35
C GLY A 165 -21.83 7.10 5.28
N GLN A 166 -21.75 7.79 4.14
CA GLN A 166 -22.24 9.16 3.98
C GLN A 166 -23.74 9.36 4.20
N ALA A 167 -24.56 8.31 4.06
CA ALA A 167 -26.03 8.37 4.18
C ALA A 167 -26.53 7.95 5.58
N GLN A 168 -25.66 7.75 6.56
CA GLN A 168 -26.01 7.20 7.87
C GLN A 168 -27.10 7.97 8.61
N GLY A 169 -27.09 9.31 8.56
CA GLY A 169 -28.08 10.14 9.24
C GLY A 169 -29.48 9.92 8.68
N THR A 170 -29.61 9.87 7.35
CA THR A 170 -30.86 9.55 6.66
C THR A 170 -31.34 8.15 6.99
N ALA A 171 -30.44 7.16 6.99
CA ALA A 171 -30.80 5.78 7.33
C ALA A 171 -31.32 5.64 8.76
N ILE A 172 -30.66 6.29 9.74
CA ILE A 172 -31.09 6.33 11.14
C ILE A 172 -32.45 6.98 11.28
N ALA A 173 -32.67 8.13 10.64
CA ALA A 173 -33.96 8.83 10.68
C ALA A 173 -35.10 7.96 10.16
N LYS A 174 -34.91 7.29 9.01
CA LYS A 174 -35.93 6.41 8.43
C LYS A 174 -36.32 5.24 9.35
N ILE A 175 -35.37 4.72 10.12
CA ILE A 175 -35.66 3.69 11.13
C ILE A 175 -36.44 4.33 12.28
N LEU A 176 -35.93 5.41 12.88
CA LEU A 176 -36.56 6.08 14.03
C LEU A 176 -38.02 6.50 13.76
N PHE A 177 -38.31 6.98 12.56
CA PHE A 177 -39.66 7.42 12.15
C PHE A 177 -40.51 6.28 11.56
N GLY A 178 -40.01 5.04 11.52
CA GLY A 178 -40.77 3.88 11.04
C GLY A 178 -40.98 3.84 9.52
N GLU A 179 -40.33 4.72 8.75
CA GLU A 179 -40.31 4.62 7.27
C GLU A 179 -39.66 3.32 6.79
N VAL A 180 -38.74 2.77 7.60
CA VAL A 180 -38.09 1.48 7.37
C VAL A 180 -38.16 0.65 8.64
N ASN A 181 -38.74 -0.54 8.54
CA ASN A 181 -38.69 -1.54 9.60
C ASN A 181 -37.27 -2.14 9.69
N PRO A 182 -36.59 -2.09 10.87
CA PRO A 182 -35.26 -2.68 11.01
C PRO A 182 -35.33 -4.21 10.84
N GLY A 183 -34.41 -4.74 10.03
CA GLY A 183 -34.25 -6.18 9.78
C GLY A 183 -32.79 -6.64 9.84
N GLY A 184 -31.91 -5.83 10.43
CA GLY A 184 -30.49 -6.15 10.60
C GLY A 184 -30.27 -7.18 11.72
N LYS A 185 -29.27 -8.04 11.57
CA LYS A 185 -28.82 -9.01 12.59
C LYS A 185 -27.34 -8.81 12.90
N LEU A 186 -26.95 -8.98 14.15
CA LEU A 186 -25.56 -8.80 14.60
C LEU A 186 -24.60 -9.78 13.92
N SER A 187 -23.54 -9.26 13.32
CA SER A 187 -22.42 -10.07 12.77
C SER A 187 -21.40 -10.48 13.84
N ILE A 188 -21.52 -9.96 15.06
CA ILE A 188 -20.63 -10.19 16.19
C ILE A 188 -21.44 -10.45 17.47
N SER A 189 -20.94 -11.29 18.36
CA SER A 189 -21.53 -11.43 19.71
C SER A 189 -21.13 -10.25 20.58
N TRP A 190 -22.08 -9.67 21.31
CA TRP A 190 -21.82 -8.60 22.28
C TRP A 190 -21.61 -9.20 23.66
N TYR A 191 -20.38 -9.16 24.15
CA TYR A 191 -20.03 -9.71 25.46
C TYR A 191 -20.44 -8.76 26.60
N LYS A 192 -20.79 -9.34 27.75
CA LYS A 192 -21.18 -8.57 28.95
C LYS A 192 -20.04 -7.70 29.47
N SER A 193 -18.81 -8.22 29.44
CA SER A 193 -17.63 -7.45 29.81
C SER A 193 -16.38 -7.92 29.09
N VAL A 194 -15.41 -7.00 28.90
CA VAL A 194 -14.05 -7.32 28.44
C VAL A 194 -13.37 -8.35 29.36
N ARG A 195 -13.75 -8.40 30.65
CA ARG A 195 -13.22 -9.35 31.64
C ARG A 195 -13.62 -10.80 31.40
N ASP A 196 -14.68 -11.04 30.63
CA ASP A 196 -15.11 -12.39 30.28
C ASP A 196 -14.34 -12.98 29.10
N LEU A 197 -13.55 -12.16 28.41
CA LEU A 197 -12.77 -12.56 27.26
C LEU A 197 -11.37 -13.05 27.66
N PRO A 198 -10.74 -13.91 26.84
CA PRO A 198 -9.33 -14.25 27.03
C PRO A 198 -8.44 -13.01 26.94
N GLU A 199 -7.20 -13.16 27.42
CA GLU A 199 -6.21 -12.08 27.41
C GLU A 199 -6.05 -11.49 26.00
N PHE A 200 -5.67 -10.22 25.97
CA PHE A 200 -5.64 -9.42 24.75
C PHE A 200 -4.77 -10.04 23.64
N ASN A 201 -3.65 -10.67 24.00
CA ASN A 201 -2.71 -11.33 23.10
C ASN A 201 -3.00 -12.84 22.88
N ASP A 202 -4.06 -13.39 23.47
CA ASP A 202 -4.43 -14.80 23.32
C ASP A 202 -5.35 -15.00 22.12
N TYR A 203 -4.80 -15.38 20.97
CA TYR A 203 -5.56 -15.64 19.74
C TYR A 203 -6.19 -17.05 19.69
N THR A 204 -6.13 -17.82 20.77
CA THR A 204 -6.77 -19.14 20.83
C THR A 204 -8.29 -18.98 20.75
N LEU A 205 -8.91 -19.60 19.73
CA LEU A 205 -10.36 -19.58 19.56
C LEU A 205 -11.07 -20.52 20.55
N ARG A 206 -10.45 -21.66 20.85
CA ARG A 206 -11.02 -22.69 21.73
C ARG A 206 -10.81 -22.31 23.19
N GLY A 207 -11.76 -22.69 24.05
CA GLY A 207 -11.60 -22.55 25.50
C GLY A 207 -10.61 -23.57 26.09
N GLY A 208 -10.58 -23.66 27.42
CA GLY A 208 -9.78 -24.66 28.15
C GLY A 208 -9.22 -24.13 29.48
N LYS A 209 -8.84 -25.03 30.40
CA LYS A 209 -8.24 -24.69 31.71
C LYS A 209 -9.00 -23.61 32.49
N GLY A 210 -10.34 -23.66 32.49
CA GLY A 210 -11.19 -22.70 33.19
C GLY A 210 -11.41 -21.36 32.45
N LYS A 211 -10.99 -21.25 31.19
CA LYS A 211 -11.26 -20.10 30.31
C LYS A 211 -12.32 -20.45 29.26
N SER A 212 -13.24 -19.53 29.02
CA SER A 212 -14.18 -19.59 27.89
C SER A 212 -13.43 -19.41 26.56
N GLY A 213 -13.97 -20.01 25.49
CA GLY A 213 -13.45 -19.76 24.14
C GLY A 213 -13.86 -18.40 23.59
N ARG A 214 -13.64 -18.18 22.29
CA ARG A 214 -14.03 -16.98 21.56
C ARG A 214 -15.17 -17.28 20.59
N THR A 215 -15.85 -16.22 20.15
CA THR A 215 -17.00 -16.25 19.23
C THR A 215 -18.17 -17.10 19.74
N TYR A 216 -19.31 -17.10 19.05
CA TYR A 216 -20.42 -17.99 19.39
C TYR A 216 -20.11 -19.49 19.16
N TRP A 217 -18.96 -19.81 18.56
CA TRP A 217 -18.53 -21.20 18.34
C TRP A 217 -18.03 -21.84 19.63
N TYR A 218 -17.32 -21.11 20.49
CA TYR A 218 -16.64 -21.68 21.66
C TYR A 218 -16.86 -20.90 22.95
N TYR A 219 -17.48 -19.72 22.90
CA TYR A 219 -17.86 -18.97 24.09
C TYR A 219 -19.11 -19.59 24.71
N ASP A 220 -18.99 -19.99 25.98
CA ASP A 220 -19.98 -20.79 26.72
C ASP A 220 -20.67 -20.04 27.87
N LYS A 221 -20.36 -18.74 28.04
CA LYS A 221 -21.02 -17.84 28.98
C LYS A 221 -22.16 -17.06 28.32
N ASP A 222 -22.93 -16.36 29.14
CA ASP A 222 -23.92 -15.41 28.65
C ASP A 222 -23.27 -14.19 27.96
N VAL A 223 -24.00 -13.69 26.97
CA VAL A 223 -23.69 -12.49 26.18
C VAL A 223 -24.82 -11.46 26.38
N SER A 224 -24.53 -10.19 26.12
CA SER A 224 -25.52 -9.11 26.11
C SER A 224 -26.50 -9.28 24.96
N TYR A 225 -25.95 -9.54 23.76
CA TYR A 225 -26.69 -9.89 22.55
C TYR A 225 -25.89 -10.92 21.75
N GLU A 226 -26.53 -12.01 21.37
CA GLU A 226 -25.88 -13.11 20.67
C GLU A 226 -25.60 -12.81 19.19
N PHE A 227 -24.72 -13.62 18.60
CA PHE A 227 -24.51 -13.60 17.16
C PHE A 227 -25.84 -13.83 16.43
N GLY A 228 -26.12 -13.04 15.41
CA GLY A 228 -27.35 -13.09 14.64
C GLY A 228 -28.58 -12.50 15.34
N TYR A 229 -28.45 -11.84 16.50
CA TYR A 229 -29.56 -11.16 17.17
C TYR A 229 -29.99 -9.87 16.43
N GLY A 230 -31.27 -9.56 16.43
CA GLY A 230 -31.80 -8.29 15.92
C GLY A 230 -33.32 -8.27 15.93
N LEU A 231 -33.88 -7.15 16.39
CA LEU A 231 -35.31 -6.91 16.51
C LEU A 231 -35.90 -6.33 15.21
N SER A 232 -37.23 -6.31 15.15
CA SER A 232 -38.04 -5.72 14.10
C SER A 232 -39.23 -4.97 14.74
N TYR A 233 -39.84 -4.04 14.00
CA TYR A 233 -41.13 -3.43 14.37
C TYR A 233 -42.32 -4.36 14.15
N THR A 234 -42.09 -5.56 13.61
CA THR A 234 -43.08 -6.64 13.54
C THR A 234 -42.55 -7.90 14.24
N ALA A 235 -43.40 -8.92 14.36
CA ALA A 235 -43.07 -10.20 14.95
C ALA A 235 -43.18 -11.34 13.93
N PHE A 236 -42.35 -12.37 14.12
CA PHE A 236 -42.30 -13.54 13.24
C PHE A 236 -42.49 -14.84 14.01
N GLU A 237 -43.29 -15.74 13.47
CA GLU A 237 -43.52 -17.09 13.97
C GLU A 237 -43.01 -18.12 12.96
N TYR A 238 -42.35 -19.16 13.45
CA TYR A 238 -41.75 -20.21 12.61
C TYR A 238 -42.49 -21.54 12.85
N SER A 239 -42.73 -22.30 11.78
CA SER A 239 -43.42 -23.59 11.86
C SER A 239 -43.01 -24.52 10.72
N ASN A 240 -43.56 -25.74 10.70
CA ASN A 240 -43.44 -26.70 9.58
C ASN A 240 -41.98 -27.03 9.19
N PHE A 241 -41.12 -27.29 10.18
CA PHE A 241 -39.71 -27.63 9.95
C PHE A 241 -39.53 -29.02 9.33
N ASP A 242 -38.79 -29.10 8.23
CA ASP A 242 -38.47 -30.33 7.53
C ASP A 242 -37.05 -30.32 6.93
N ILE A 243 -36.54 -31.51 6.61
CA ILE A 243 -35.25 -31.71 5.96
C ILE A 243 -35.37 -32.74 4.84
N SER A 244 -34.85 -32.42 3.66
CA SER A 244 -35.04 -33.25 2.46
C SER A 244 -34.45 -34.66 2.57
N LYS A 245 -33.45 -34.87 3.44
CA LYS A 245 -32.79 -36.16 3.68
C LYS A 245 -32.41 -36.32 5.14
N LYS A 246 -32.67 -37.51 5.69
CA LYS A 246 -32.27 -37.91 7.07
C LYS A 246 -31.00 -38.77 7.12
N SER A 247 -30.53 -39.26 5.97
CA SER A 247 -29.22 -39.89 5.82
C SER A 247 -28.49 -39.11 4.73
N ILE A 248 -27.33 -38.58 5.06
CA ILE A 248 -26.54 -37.70 4.18
C ILE A 248 -25.10 -38.20 4.10
N THR A 249 -24.43 -37.86 3.01
CA THR A 249 -22.98 -38.00 2.86
C THR A 249 -22.31 -36.65 2.60
N PRO A 250 -20.98 -36.52 2.76
CA PRO A 250 -20.26 -35.29 2.43
C PRO A 250 -20.40 -34.83 0.97
N ASN A 251 -20.89 -35.68 0.07
CA ASN A 251 -20.99 -35.40 -1.37
C ASN A 251 -22.39 -34.95 -1.81
N GLU A 252 -23.31 -34.79 -0.86
CA GLU A 252 -24.71 -34.47 -1.14
C GLU A 252 -25.07 -33.04 -0.73
N LYS A 253 -26.19 -32.59 -1.26
CA LYS A 253 -26.89 -31.39 -0.81
C LYS A 253 -28.13 -31.79 -0.02
N VAL A 254 -28.39 -31.05 1.07
CA VAL A 254 -29.61 -31.17 1.86
C VAL A 254 -30.33 -29.82 1.90
N THR A 255 -31.66 -29.86 1.89
CA THR A 255 -32.49 -28.66 1.94
C THR A 255 -33.28 -28.66 3.24
N VAL A 256 -33.11 -27.61 4.04
CA VAL A 256 -33.91 -27.36 5.23
C VAL A 256 -35.06 -26.43 4.85
N THR A 257 -36.30 -26.86 5.11
CA THR A 257 -37.52 -26.13 4.74
C THR A 257 -38.37 -25.84 5.98
N PHE A 258 -38.96 -24.66 6.06
CA PHE A 258 -39.85 -24.24 7.15
C PHE A 258 -40.68 -23.02 6.72
N ASP A 259 -41.77 -22.75 7.43
CA ASP A 259 -42.60 -21.57 7.20
C ASP A 259 -42.28 -20.46 8.19
N ILE A 260 -42.33 -19.21 7.73
CA ILE A 260 -42.28 -18.02 8.56
C ILE A 260 -43.52 -17.19 8.31
N LYS A 261 -44.27 -16.87 9.37
CA LYS A 261 -45.41 -15.97 9.35
C LYS A 261 -45.05 -14.64 10.00
N ASN A 262 -45.32 -13.54 9.32
CA ASN A 262 -45.34 -12.22 9.95
C ASN A 262 -46.66 -12.07 10.72
N THR A 263 -46.59 -12.00 12.04
CA THR A 263 -47.76 -11.95 12.93
C THR A 263 -48.12 -10.54 13.38
N GLY A 264 -47.32 -9.54 13.04
CA GLY A 264 -47.58 -8.14 13.36
C GLY A 264 -48.27 -7.36 12.24
N ASN A 265 -48.30 -6.04 12.41
CA ASN A 265 -49.08 -5.10 11.59
C ASN A 265 -48.23 -4.31 10.58
N ALA A 266 -46.93 -4.59 10.49
CA ALA A 266 -46.02 -3.94 9.56
C ALA A 266 -45.31 -4.98 8.70
N ASP A 267 -45.06 -4.64 7.45
CA ASP A 267 -44.16 -5.42 6.60
C ASP A 267 -42.76 -5.42 7.23
N GLY A 268 -42.06 -6.55 7.12
CA GLY A 268 -40.75 -6.68 7.74
C GLY A 268 -39.86 -7.71 7.08
N ASP A 269 -38.56 -7.52 7.27
CA ASP A 269 -37.54 -8.45 6.85
C ASP A 269 -37.13 -9.35 8.02
N GLU A 270 -37.16 -10.65 7.81
CA GLU A 270 -36.57 -11.65 8.70
C GLU A 270 -35.34 -12.27 8.04
N ILE A 271 -34.31 -12.56 8.84
CA ILE A 271 -33.13 -13.32 8.42
C ILE A 271 -33.14 -14.65 9.17
N ALA A 272 -33.71 -15.66 8.52
CA ALA A 272 -33.73 -17.01 9.05
C ALA A 272 -32.36 -17.65 8.95
N GLN A 273 -31.91 -18.27 10.04
CA GLN A 273 -30.56 -18.81 10.19
C GLN A 273 -30.62 -20.30 10.50
N VAL A 274 -29.74 -21.08 9.86
CA VAL A 274 -29.59 -22.52 10.10
C VAL A 274 -28.20 -22.79 10.65
N TYR A 275 -28.17 -23.27 11.89
CA TYR A 275 -26.96 -23.66 12.60
C TYR A 275 -26.82 -25.17 12.65
N VAL A 276 -25.60 -25.69 12.59
CA VAL A 276 -25.32 -27.13 12.62
C VAL A 276 -24.51 -27.50 13.86
N ARG A 277 -24.96 -28.53 14.57
CA ARG A 277 -24.31 -29.15 15.74
C ARG A 277 -23.98 -30.60 15.45
N THR A 278 -22.89 -31.08 16.04
CA THR A 278 -22.43 -32.47 15.94
C THR A 278 -22.30 -33.06 17.35
N PRO A 279 -23.42 -33.41 18.02
CA PRO A 279 -23.44 -33.80 19.44
C PRO A 279 -22.64 -35.06 19.76
N GLU A 280 -22.37 -35.90 18.77
CA GLU A 280 -21.65 -37.18 18.92
C GLU A 280 -20.16 -37.08 18.60
N SER A 281 -19.66 -35.89 18.21
CA SER A 281 -18.24 -35.66 18.01
C SER A 281 -17.45 -35.93 19.29
N PRO A 282 -16.30 -36.64 19.23
CA PRO A 282 -15.45 -36.85 20.41
C PRO A 282 -15.05 -35.53 21.07
N ALA A 283 -15.22 -35.45 22.39
CA ALA A 283 -14.91 -34.24 23.16
C ALA A 283 -13.44 -33.79 23.03
N SER A 284 -12.52 -34.74 22.79
CA SER A 284 -11.09 -34.45 22.55
C SER A 284 -10.84 -33.62 21.29
N LEU A 285 -11.74 -33.67 20.30
CA LEU A 285 -11.64 -32.86 19.08
C LEU A 285 -12.07 -31.41 19.29
N GLN A 286 -12.71 -31.10 20.42
CA GLN A 286 -13.14 -29.76 20.81
C GLN A 286 -13.89 -29.04 19.68
N ARG A 287 -14.89 -29.70 19.08
CA ARG A 287 -15.69 -29.10 18.00
C ARG A 287 -16.49 -27.88 18.51
N PRO A 288 -16.79 -26.90 17.65
CA PRO A 288 -17.70 -25.80 17.98
C PRO A 288 -19.02 -26.27 18.59
N ILE A 289 -19.58 -25.47 19.50
CA ILE A 289 -20.92 -25.64 20.06
C ILE A 289 -21.97 -25.76 18.95
N LYS A 290 -21.86 -24.88 17.94
CA LYS A 290 -22.65 -24.83 16.71
C LYS A 290 -21.94 -23.96 15.65
N ARG A 291 -22.32 -24.11 14.38
CA ARG A 291 -21.78 -23.33 13.23
C ARG A 291 -22.92 -22.86 12.32
N LEU A 292 -22.92 -21.61 11.87
CA LEU A 292 -23.90 -21.14 10.88
C LEU A 292 -23.55 -21.79 9.54
N LYS A 293 -24.53 -22.42 8.88
CA LYS A 293 -24.33 -23.12 7.59
C LYS A 293 -25.27 -22.66 6.49
N GLY A 294 -26.26 -21.85 6.81
CA GLY A 294 -27.08 -21.17 5.82
C GLY A 294 -27.92 -20.09 6.49
N PHE A 295 -28.25 -19.06 5.71
CA PHE A 295 -29.23 -18.07 6.12
C PHE A 295 -29.93 -17.52 4.89
N LYS A 296 -31.13 -16.95 5.09
CA LYS A 296 -31.88 -16.30 4.02
C LYS A 296 -32.59 -15.09 4.59
N ARG A 297 -32.48 -13.95 3.92
CA ARG A 297 -33.28 -12.75 4.19
C ARG A 297 -34.57 -12.80 3.37
N ILE A 298 -35.71 -12.59 4.00
CA ILE A 298 -37.03 -12.64 3.37
C ILE A 298 -37.88 -11.47 3.86
N THR A 299 -38.41 -10.70 2.92
CA THR A 299 -39.47 -9.72 3.19
C THR A 299 -40.81 -10.43 3.26
N ILE A 300 -41.52 -10.26 4.38
CA ILE A 300 -42.83 -10.89 4.62
C ILE A 300 -43.83 -9.78 4.94
N PRO A 301 -44.85 -9.57 4.08
CA PRO A 301 -45.88 -8.59 4.38
C PRO A 301 -46.67 -8.94 5.64
N ALA A 302 -47.24 -7.93 6.30
CA ALA A 302 -48.04 -8.11 7.52
C ALA A 302 -49.11 -9.20 7.35
N GLY A 303 -49.19 -10.12 8.33
CA GLY A 303 -50.14 -11.24 8.34
C GLY A 303 -49.85 -12.40 7.38
N GLN A 304 -48.86 -12.27 6.48
CA GLN A 304 -48.55 -13.28 5.47
C GLN A 304 -47.57 -14.34 5.98
N THR A 305 -47.62 -15.51 5.33
CA THR A 305 -46.67 -16.62 5.53
C THR A 305 -45.83 -16.82 4.28
N LYS A 306 -44.54 -17.13 4.46
CA LYS A 306 -43.62 -17.55 3.39
C LYS A 306 -42.93 -18.85 3.78
N THR A 307 -42.91 -19.80 2.85
CA THR A 307 -42.05 -20.99 2.95
C THR A 307 -40.62 -20.63 2.57
N VAL A 308 -39.69 -21.00 3.44
CA VAL A 308 -38.26 -20.76 3.32
C VAL A 308 -37.56 -22.09 3.09
N SER A 309 -36.75 -22.17 2.05
CA SER A 309 -35.85 -23.29 1.78
C SER A 309 -34.42 -22.79 1.73
N ILE A 310 -33.54 -23.47 2.47
CA ILE A 310 -32.10 -23.20 2.57
C ILE A 310 -31.36 -24.47 2.21
N ASP A 311 -30.62 -24.42 1.11
CA ASP A 311 -29.75 -25.49 0.66
C ASP A 311 -28.41 -25.43 1.40
N ILE A 312 -27.95 -26.59 1.87
CA ILE A 312 -26.67 -26.76 2.54
C ILE A 312 -25.92 -27.88 1.81
N ASP A 313 -24.78 -27.51 1.22
CA ASP A 313 -23.83 -28.46 0.67
C ASP A 313 -23.14 -29.20 1.82
N CYS A 314 -23.31 -30.52 1.90
CA CYS A 314 -22.78 -31.31 3.00
C CYS A 314 -21.24 -31.34 2.99
N SER A 315 -20.63 -31.03 1.85
CA SER A 315 -19.18 -30.84 1.71
C SER A 315 -18.68 -29.72 2.61
N ASP A 316 -19.51 -28.72 2.92
CA ASP A 316 -19.14 -27.60 3.78
C ASP A 316 -19.18 -27.95 5.27
N LEU A 317 -19.65 -29.15 5.65
CA LEU A 317 -19.77 -29.56 7.05
C LEU A 317 -18.45 -30.05 7.66
N TRP A 318 -17.37 -30.01 6.87
CA TRP A 318 -16.03 -30.44 7.24
C TRP A 318 -15.44 -29.73 8.46
N PHE A 319 -14.39 -30.32 9.01
CA PHE A 319 -13.51 -29.75 10.01
C PHE A 319 -12.04 -29.95 9.61
N TRP A 320 -11.15 -29.03 9.98
CA TRP A 320 -9.72 -29.21 9.75
C TRP A 320 -9.15 -30.25 10.73
N ASP A 321 -8.41 -31.24 10.21
CA ASP A 321 -7.58 -32.17 10.98
C ASP A 321 -6.12 -31.76 10.84
N ALA A 322 -5.64 -31.00 11.83
CA ALA A 322 -4.25 -30.52 11.87
C ALA A 322 -3.21 -31.64 12.06
N GLY A 323 -3.62 -32.85 12.49
CA GLY A 323 -2.68 -33.97 12.61
C GLY A 323 -2.38 -34.64 11.26
N ASN A 324 -3.29 -34.51 10.29
CA ASN A 324 -3.21 -35.13 8.97
C ASN A 324 -3.19 -34.12 7.82
N ASP A 325 -3.15 -32.81 8.12
CA ASP A 325 -3.19 -31.70 7.17
C ASP A 325 -4.27 -31.82 6.10
N LYS A 326 -5.50 -32.16 6.51
CA LYS A 326 -6.63 -32.33 5.61
C LYS A 326 -7.97 -32.01 6.26
N ILE A 327 -8.99 -31.83 5.42
CA ILE A 327 -10.36 -31.76 5.88
C ILE A 327 -10.86 -33.15 6.32
N THR A 328 -11.76 -33.18 7.30
CA THR A 328 -12.40 -34.40 7.80
C THR A 328 -13.87 -34.15 8.15
N PHE A 329 -14.65 -35.23 8.25
CA PHE A 329 -16.07 -35.20 8.58
C PHE A 329 -16.32 -36.15 9.75
N ASP A 330 -17.01 -35.66 10.78
CA ASP A 330 -17.42 -36.52 11.88
C ASP A 330 -18.62 -37.36 11.40
N LYS A 331 -18.57 -38.69 11.57
CA LYS A 331 -19.70 -39.58 11.27
C LYS A 331 -20.71 -39.55 12.42
N GLY A 332 -21.98 -39.81 12.11
CA GLY A 332 -23.07 -39.83 13.10
C GLY A 332 -24.02 -38.65 12.97
N ARG A 333 -24.67 -38.27 14.07
CA ARG A 333 -25.81 -37.35 14.04
C ARG A 333 -25.44 -35.88 13.91
N TYR A 334 -26.13 -35.18 13.01
CA TYR A 334 -26.06 -33.74 12.79
C TYR A 334 -27.42 -33.11 13.08
N ILE A 335 -27.43 -32.11 13.96
CA ILE A 335 -28.63 -31.34 14.30
C ILE A 335 -28.57 -30.01 13.59
N PHE A 336 -29.58 -29.72 12.77
CA PHE A 336 -29.79 -28.46 12.09
C PHE A 336 -30.80 -27.65 12.93
N GLU A 337 -30.31 -26.62 13.63
CA GLU A 337 -31.10 -25.70 14.44
C GLU A 337 -31.53 -24.50 13.58
N ILE A 338 -32.84 -24.29 13.42
CA ILE A 338 -33.44 -23.17 12.70
C ILE A 338 -33.81 -22.09 13.72
N GLY A 339 -33.35 -20.86 13.51
CA GLY A 339 -33.59 -19.78 14.46
C GLY A 339 -33.57 -18.37 13.84
N ALA A 340 -33.95 -17.40 14.66
CA ALA A 340 -33.87 -15.98 14.36
C ALA A 340 -32.54 -15.35 14.85
N SER A 341 -31.79 -16.09 15.67
CA SER A 341 -30.42 -15.78 16.12
C SER A 341 -29.71 -17.09 16.55
N SER A 342 -28.44 -17.02 16.96
CA SER A 342 -27.70 -18.18 17.47
C SER A 342 -28.25 -18.76 18.79
N LYS A 343 -29.02 -17.98 19.55
CA LYS A 343 -29.66 -18.38 20.82
C LYS A 343 -31.17 -18.60 20.66
N ASP A 344 -31.85 -17.80 19.84
CA ASP A 344 -33.29 -17.89 19.58
C ASP A 344 -33.61 -18.96 18.51
N ILE A 345 -33.50 -20.22 18.93
CA ILE A 345 -33.79 -21.39 18.11
C ILE A 345 -35.29 -21.72 18.16
N LYS A 346 -35.94 -21.75 17.00
CA LYS A 346 -37.37 -21.99 16.83
C LYS A 346 -37.72 -23.44 16.50
N GLY A 347 -36.81 -24.15 15.83
CA GLY A 347 -37.03 -25.53 15.40
C GLY A 347 -35.73 -26.29 15.19
N ARG A 348 -35.84 -27.62 15.10
CA ARG A 348 -34.71 -28.52 14.85
C ARG A 348 -35.13 -29.63 13.91
N VAL A 349 -34.23 -29.98 13.00
CA VAL A 349 -34.30 -31.17 12.16
C VAL A 349 -32.95 -31.88 12.21
N GLU A 350 -32.92 -33.18 11.94
CA GLU A 350 -31.71 -34.00 12.11
C GLU A 350 -31.47 -34.88 10.89
N ALA A 351 -30.19 -35.11 10.60
CA ALA A 351 -29.73 -36.10 9.63
C ALA A 351 -28.50 -36.84 10.18
N ASN A 352 -28.26 -38.04 9.67
CA ASN A 352 -27.13 -38.86 10.02
C ASN A 352 -26.08 -38.84 8.89
N MET A 353 -24.87 -38.39 9.19
CA MET A 353 -23.74 -38.32 8.27
C MET A 353 -23.03 -39.67 8.18
N ASN A 354 -22.96 -40.21 6.97
CA ASN A 354 -22.33 -41.47 6.61
C ASN A 354 -21.46 -41.31 5.35
N GLY A 355 -20.62 -42.30 5.06
CA GLY A 355 -19.77 -42.31 3.87
C GLY A 355 -18.52 -41.43 3.99
N ASP A 356 -17.79 -41.34 2.89
CA ASP A 356 -16.52 -40.61 2.80
C ASP A 356 -16.65 -39.49 1.74
N TYR A 357 -15.84 -38.46 1.87
CA TYR A 357 -15.80 -37.36 0.91
C TYR A 357 -15.07 -37.78 -0.36
N ASP A 358 -15.69 -37.55 -1.51
CA ASP A 358 -15.10 -37.75 -2.83
C ASP A 358 -14.64 -36.40 -3.36
N ALA A 359 -13.35 -36.11 -3.18
CA ALA A 359 -12.78 -34.84 -3.61
C ALA A 359 -12.87 -34.68 -5.13
N ILE A 360 -13.42 -33.54 -5.55
CA ILE A 360 -13.63 -33.19 -6.96
C ILE A 360 -12.57 -32.18 -7.41
N LEU A 361 -12.32 -32.10 -8.72
CA LEU A 361 -11.41 -31.10 -9.28
C LEU A 361 -11.90 -29.69 -8.94
N SER A 362 -11.03 -28.88 -8.31
CA SER A 362 -11.38 -27.53 -7.83
C SER A 362 -10.58 -26.45 -8.53
N THR A 363 -9.25 -26.56 -8.54
CA THR A 363 -8.37 -25.53 -9.11
C THR A 363 -7.42 -26.13 -10.15
N VAL A 364 -7.19 -25.38 -11.22
CA VAL A 364 -6.20 -25.68 -12.27
C VAL A 364 -5.32 -24.47 -12.43
N VAL A 365 -4.00 -24.68 -12.47
CA VAL A 365 -3.01 -23.64 -12.77
C VAL A 365 -2.21 -24.11 -13.97
N ILE A 366 -2.28 -23.31 -15.04
CA ILE A 366 -1.39 -23.43 -16.20
C ILE A 366 -0.38 -22.30 -16.13
N ASP A 367 0.89 -22.64 -16.27
CA ASP A 367 1.98 -21.68 -16.36
C ASP A 367 2.63 -21.81 -17.74
N CYS A 368 2.84 -20.69 -18.43
CA CYS A 368 3.56 -20.62 -19.69
C CYS A 368 5.02 -20.26 -19.37
N SER A 369 5.99 -21.14 -19.64
CA SER A 369 7.40 -20.88 -19.32
C SER A 369 7.95 -19.58 -19.92
N ASN A 370 7.34 -19.11 -21.00
CA ASN A 370 7.54 -17.78 -21.55
C ASN A 370 6.17 -17.15 -21.83
N ILE A 371 6.02 -15.87 -21.49
CA ILE A 371 4.84 -15.07 -21.85
C ILE A 371 5.12 -14.12 -23.02
N VAL A 372 6.39 -13.86 -23.32
CA VAL A 372 6.83 -13.03 -24.45
C VAL A 372 7.64 -13.87 -25.43
N PHE A 373 7.21 -13.91 -26.69
CA PHE A 373 7.85 -14.68 -27.75
C PHE A 373 8.26 -13.79 -28.91
N ARG A 374 9.14 -14.33 -29.77
CA ARG A 374 9.30 -13.88 -31.15
C ARG A 374 8.70 -14.92 -32.10
N PRO A 375 8.23 -14.53 -33.29
CA PRO A 375 7.78 -15.48 -34.31
C PRO A 375 8.77 -16.63 -34.52
N GLY A 376 8.29 -17.86 -34.53
CA GLY A 376 9.10 -19.08 -34.65
C GLY A 376 9.53 -19.69 -33.32
N ASN A 377 9.57 -18.93 -32.22
CA ASN A 377 9.93 -19.46 -30.91
C ASN A 377 8.85 -20.43 -30.38
N THR A 378 9.29 -21.37 -29.56
CA THR A 378 8.41 -22.29 -28.82
C THR A 378 8.61 -22.14 -27.32
N GLY A 379 7.59 -22.55 -26.55
CA GLY A 379 7.60 -22.56 -25.09
C GLY A 379 6.77 -23.72 -24.56
N GLN A 380 7.06 -24.17 -23.35
CA GLN A 380 6.39 -25.31 -22.74
C GLN A 380 5.48 -24.82 -21.62
N THR A 381 4.24 -25.29 -21.58
CA THR A 381 3.40 -25.06 -20.41
C THR A 381 3.68 -26.08 -19.32
N SER A 382 3.46 -25.68 -18.08
CA SER A 382 3.32 -26.58 -16.94
C SER A 382 1.89 -26.51 -16.42
N LEU A 383 1.37 -27.64 -15.93
CA LEU A 383 -0.01 -27.76 -15.49
C LEU A 383 -0.04 -28.46 -14.14
N THR A 384 -0.69 -27.82 -13.18
CA THR A 384 -0.98 -28.41 -11.87
C THR A 384 -2.46 -28.24 -11.56
N ALA A 385 -2.99 -29.12 -10.72
CA ALA A 385 -4.37 -29.06 -10.30
C ALA A 385 -4.51 -29.52 -8.85
N SER A 386 -5.49 -28.97 -8.14
CA SER A 386 -5.88 -29.42 -6.81
C SER A 386 -7.34 -29.85 -6.79
N LEU A 387 -7.63 -30.79 -5.89
CA LEU A 387 -8.98 -31.23 -5.58
C LEU A 387 -9.60 -30.30 -4.52
N SER A 388 -10.89 -30.48 -4.25
CA SER A 388 -11.68 -29.69 -3.30
C SER A 388 -11.33 -29.93 -1.83
N ASP A 389 -10.43 -30.88 -1.55
CA ASP A 389 -9.81 -31.10 -0.24
C ASP A 389 -8.37 -30.57 -0.17
N ASP A 390 -7.97 -29.72 -1.13
CA ASP A 390 -6.65 -29.12 -1.32
C ASP A 390 -5.52 -30.10 -1.66
N SER A 391 -5.81 -31.39 -1.83
CA SER A 391 -4.81 -32.35 -2.29
C SER A 391 -4.43 -32.10 -3.76
N PHE A 392 -3.15 -32.29 -4.09
CA PHE A 392 -2.71 -32.23 -5.48
C PHE A 392 -3.29 -33.41 -6.29
N LEU A 393 -3.88 -33.10 -7.43
CA LEU A 393 -4.26 -34.10 -8.41
C LEU A 393 -3.01 -34.56 -9.17
N ASP A 394 -2.78 -35.87 -9.16
CA ASP A 394 -1.90 -36.51 -10.13
C ASP A 394 -2.49 -36.31 -11.55
N ILE A 395 -1.91 -35.33 -12.26
CA ILE A 395 -2.44 -34.84 -13.53
C ILE A 395 -2.47 -35.92 -14.62
N SER A 396 -1.66 -36.98 -14.48
CA SER A 396 -1.67 -38.13 -15.41
C SER A 396 -3.00 -38.90 -15.41
N LYS A 397 -3.81 -38.73 -14.36
CA LYS A 397 -5.14 -39.35 -14.22
C LYS A 397 -6.26 -38.48 -14.79
N ALA A 398 -5.95 -37.28 -15.26
CA ALA A 398 -6.91 -36.36 -15.84
C ALA A 398 -6.84 -36.35 -17.36
N LYS A 399 -7.97 -36.04 -18.02
CA LYS A 399 -7.98 -35.75 -19.45
C LYS A 399 -7.76 -34.25 -19.66
N ILE A 400 -6.70 -33.89 -20.38
CA ILE A 400 -6.31 -32.50 -20.63
C ILE A 400 -6.59 -32.14 -22.09
N ILE A 401 -7.12 -30.94 -22.32
CA ILE A 401 -7.27 -30.36 -23.65
C ILE A 401 -6.66 -28.97 -23.64
N TYR A 402 -5.67 -28.71 -24.50
CA TYR A 402 -5.11 -27.38 -24.70
C TYR A 402 -5.78 -26.67 -25.88
N LYS A 403 -6.01 -25.36 -25.76
CA LYS A 403 -6.51 -24.52 -26.86
C LYS A 403 -5.92 -23.12 -26.81
N SER A 404 -5.65 -22.54 -27.97
CA SER A 404 -5.38 -21.10 -28.10
C SER A 404 -6.64 -20.38 -28.57
N ASN A 405 -6.95 -19.22 -27.99
CA ASN A 405 -8.04 -18.38 -28.51
C ASN A 405 -7.69 -17.70 -29.85
N ASN A 406 -6.41 -17.61 -30.19
CA ASN A 406 -5.93 -17.07 -31.45
C ASN A 406 -4.76 -17.89 -31.99
N PRO A 407 -5.04 -19.06 -32.60
CA PRO A 407 -4.02 -19.95 -33.15
C PRO A 407 -3.16 -19.30 -34.24
N SER A 408 -3.63 -18.22 -34.88
CA SER A 408 -2.86 -17.48 -35.88
C SER A 408 -1.71 -16.66 -35.29
N VAL A 409 -1.77 -16.34 -33.99
CA VAL A 409 -0.73 -15.63 -33.24
C VAL A 409 0.14 -16.62 -32.48
N ALA A 410 -0.47 -17.52 -31.72
CA ALA A 410 0.22 -18.59 -31.02
C ALA A 410 -0.64 -19.86 -31.04
N SER A 411 -0.11 -20.96 -31.56
CA SER A 411 -0.76 -22.28 -31.48
C SER A 411 -0.27 -23.05 -30.26
N VAL A 412 -1.07 -23.99 -29.77
CA VAL A 412 -0.66 -24.94 -28.71
C VAL A 412 -1.00 -26.36 -29.17
N ASP A 413 -0.11 -27.32 -28.93
CA ASP A 413 -0.34 -28.73 -29.25
C ASP A 413 -0.97 -29.51 -28.07
N GLU A 414 -1.18 -30.81 -28.26
CA GLU A 414 -1.78 -31.70 -27.25
C GLU A 414 -0.90 -31.90 -26.01
N ASN A 415 0.41 -31.64 -26.11
CA ASN A 415 1.38 -31.74 -25.02
C ASN A 415 1.60 -30.39 -24.30
N GLY A 416 0.84 -29.36 -24.67
CA GLY A 416 0.95 -28.03 -24.10
C GLY A 416 2.14 -27.21 -24.62
N GLN A 417 2.78 -27.63 -25.72
CA GLN A 417 3.84 -26.85 -26.36
C GLN A 417 3.21 -25.70 -27.15
N VAL A 418 3.58 -24.47 -26.79
CA VAL A 418 3.15 -23.24 -27.44
C VAL A 418 4.15 -22.88 -28.54
N LYS A 419 3.66 -22.55 -29.73
CA LYS A 419 4.46 -22.04 -30.85
C LYS A 419 3.98 -20.65 -31.24
N ALA A 420 4.87 -19.66 -31.18
CA ALA A 420 4.61 -18.32 -31.64
C ALA A 420 4.68 -18.24 -33.16
N ILE A 421 3.64 -17.70 -33.80
CA ILE A 421 3.49 -17.69 -35.26
C ILE A 421 3.74 -16.28 -35.82
N ARG A 422 3.01 -15.28 -35.34
CA ARG A 422 3.12 -13.89 -35.82
C ARG A 422 2.87 -12.90 -34.67
N PRO A 423 3.28 -11.63 -34.82
CA PRO A 423 3.05 -10.61 -33.79
C PRO A 423 1.58 -10.47 -33.40
N GLY A 424 1.34 -10.24 -32.12
CA GLY A 424 0.00 -10.11 -31.54
C GLY A 424 -0.10 -10.69 -30.14
N VAL A 425 -1.34 -10.84 -29.67
CA VAL A 425 -1.64 -11.44 -28.36
C VAL A 425 -2.59 -12.63 -28.50
N ALA A 426 -2.38 -13.65 -27.67
CA ALA A 426 -3.22 -14.82 -27.53
C ALA A 426 -3.25 -15.28 -26.06
N SER A 427 -4.17 -16.17 -25.73
CA SER A 427 -4.22 -16.89 -24.46
C SER A 427 -4.28 -18.38 -24.75
N VAL A 428 -3.46 -19.13 -24.03
CA VAL A 428 -3.41 -20.59 -24.08
C VAL A 428 -4.16 -21.13 -22.88
N PHE A 429 -5.20 -21.91 -23.13
CA PHE A 429 -6.08 -22.53 -22.14
C PHE A 429 -5.71 -23.99 -21.95
N ALA A 430 -5.77 -24.46 -20.71
CA ALA A 430 -5.83 -25.89 -20.38
C ALA A 430 -7.19 -26.20 -19.75
N TYR A 431 -7.91 -27.15 -20.32
CA TYR A 431 -9.13 -27.73 -19.76
C TYR A 431 -8.78 -29.09 -19.17
N VAL A 432 -8.92 -29.23 -17.86
CA VAL A 432 -8.65 -30.47 -17.13
C VAL A 432 -9.99 -31.09 -16.74
N ASN A 433 -10.22 -32.33 -17.19
CA ASN A 433 -11.36 -33.12 -16.79
C ASN A 433 -10.91 -34.27 -15.88
N TYR A 434 -11.50 -34.35 -14.70
CA TYR A 434 -11.27 -35.41 -13.73
C TYR A 434 -12.59 -35.80 -13.05
N LYS A 435 -12.92 -37.11 -13.09
CA LYS A 435 -14.18 -37.67 -12.57
C LYS A 435 -15.44 -36.90 -13.02
N GLY A 436 -15.49 -36.50 -14.28
CA GLY A 436 -16.64 -35.78 -14.85
C GLY A 436 -16.69 -34.28 -14.57
N THR A 437 -15.84 -33.75 -13.68
CA THR A 437 -15.71 -32.31 -13.44
C THR A 437 -14.66 -31.72 -14.37
N THR A 438 -14.98 -30.60 -15.04
CA THR A 438 -14.03 -29.88 -15.91
C THR A 438 -13.73 -28.50 -15.32
N VAL A 439 -12.46 -28.23 -15.07
CA VAL A 439 -11.98 -26.90 -14.67
C VAL A 439 -10.95 -26.46 -15.71
N SER A 440 -10.91 -25.16 -16.00
CA SER A 440 -9.97 -24.61 -16.96
C SER A 440 -9.31 -23.34 -16.44
N ASN A 441 -8.09 -23.11 -16.87
CA ASN A 441 -7.37 -21.85 -16.67
C ASN A 441 -6.55 -21.50 -17.93
N SER A 442 -5.98 -20.30 -17.98
CA SER A 442 -5.17 -19.85 -19.12
C SER A 442 -3.93 -19.07 -18.71
N CYS A 443 -2.94 -19.04 -19.60
CA CYS A 443 -1.80 -18.13 -19.53
C CYS A 443 -1.74 -17.23 -20.78
N PRO A 444 -1.39 -15.94 -20.62
CA PRO A 444 -1.28 -15.00 -21.72
C PRO A 444 0.02 -15.20 -22.51
N VAL A 445 -0.05 -14.95 -23.81
CA VAL A 445 1.07 -15.03 -24.74
C VAL A 445 1.10 -13.76 -25.59
N LYS A 446 2.21 -13.01 -25.50
CA LYS A 446 2.52 -11.86 -26.36
C LYS A 446 3.61 -12.25 -27.34
N VAL A 447 3.35 -12.16 -28.63
CA VAL A 447 4.36 -12.34 -29.67
C VAL A 447 4.78 -10.96 -30.17
N MET A 448 6.04 -10.62 -29.94
CA MET A 448 6.62 -9.32 -30.29
C MET A 448 7.06 -9.29 -31.76
N PRO A 449 6.91 -8.16 -32.47
CA PRO A 449 7.52 -7.96 -33.77
C PRO A 449 9.06 -7.98 -33.69
N ASP A 450 9.70 -8.29 -34.81
CA ASP A 450 11.14 -8.06 -34.96
C ASP A 450 11.37 -6.66 -35.55
N LEU A 451 11.74 -5.72 -34.68
CA LEU A 451 12.06 -4.34 -35.04
C LEU A 451 13.56 -4.14 -35.30
N THR A 452 14.30 -5.22 -35.55
CA THR A 452 15.74 -5.12 -35.85
C THR A 452 15.92 -4.50 -37.24
N PRO A 453 16.74 -3.43 -37.38
CA PRO A 453 17.07 -2.87 -38.68
C PRO A 453 17.73 -3.93 -39.57
N ALA A 454 17.35 -4.00 -40.84
CA ALA A 454 18.15 -4.73 -41.83
C ALA A 454 19.43 -3.96 -42.14
N GLU A 455 19.32 -2.63 -42.27
CA GLU A 455 20.44 -1.75 -42.55
C GLU A 455 20.17 -0.32 -42.08
N ILE A 456 21.23 0.35 -41.61
CA ILE A 456 21.29 1.81 -41.46
C ILE A 456 22.58 2.28 -42.15
N THR A 457 22.46 3.27 -43.03
CA THR A 457 23.57 3.89 -43.75
C THR A 457 23.65 5.38 -43.46
N VAL A 458 24.88 5.90 -43.42
CA VAL A 458 25.22 7.30 -43.16
C VAL A 458 26.10 7.77 -44.31
N GLY A 459 25.66 8.78 -45.06
CA GLY A 459 26.37 9.24 -46.25
C GLY A 459 26.53 8.15 -47.33
N GLY A 460 25.60 7.19 -47.38
CA GLY A 460 25.64 6.06 -48.30
C GLY A 460 26.57 4.90 -47.90
N LYS A 461 27.18 4.95 -46.72
CA LYS A 461 28.03 3.87 -46.17
C LYS A 461 27.33 3.19 -44.99
N LYS A 462 27.53 1.88 -44.83
CA LYS A 462 27.06 1.15 -43.63
C LYS A 462 27.80 1.66 -42.39
N ILE A 463 27.11 1.68 -41.25
CA ILE A 463 27.74 1.99 -39.96
C ILE A 463 28.79 0.91 -39.65
N ASN A 464 30.05 1.32 -39.49
CA ASN A 464 31.12 0.40 -39.16
C ASN A 464 30.93 -0.17 -37.74
N GLY A 465 31.03 -1.48 -37.58
CA GLY A 465 30.81 -2.13 -36.29
C GLY A 465 29.38 -2.05 -35.77
N PHE A 466 28.38 -1.94 -36.66
CA PHE A 466 26.97 -1.89 -36.29
C PHE A 466 26.57 -3.05 -35.36
N ASN A 467 26.00 -2.69 -34.22
CA ASN A 467 25.40 -3.57 -33.23
C ASN A 467 23.96 -3.12 -32.97
N LYS A 468 22.99 -4.04 -33.11
CA LYS A 468 21.56 -3.78 -32.94
C LYS A 468 21.16 -3.36 -31.51
N ASP A 469 22.01 -3.67 -30.53
CA ASP A 469 21.79 -3.36 -29.12
C ASP A 469 22.32 -1.96 -28.78
N ILE A 470 23.17 -1.36 -29.61
CA ILE A 470 23.60 0.04 -29.49
C ILE A 470 22.58 0.93 -30.19
N LYS A 471 21.98 1.85 -29.43
CA LYS A 471 20.87 2.71 -29.89
C LYS A 471 21.32 4.08 -30.37
N ALA A 472 22.55 4.50 -30.09
CA ALA A 472 23.08 5.74 -30.64
C ALA A 472 24.48 5.56 -31.24
N TYR A 473 24.74 6.22 -32.37
CA TYR A 473 26.02 6.25 -33.06
C TYR A 473 26.44 7.68 -33.31
N SER A 474 27.66 8.01 -32.88
CA SER A 474 28.21 9.36 -32.97
C SER A 474 29.21 9.47 -34.11
N TYR A 475 29.06 10.48 -34.95
CA TYR A 475 29.98 10.82 -36.04
C TYR A 475 30.70 12.14 -35.74
N LEU A 476 32.02 12.07 -35.67
CA LEU A 476 32.91 13.22 -35.49
C LEU A 476 33.34 13.75 -36.87
N LEU A 477 32.71 14.84 -37.27
CA LEU A 477 32.91 15.49 -38.57
C LEU A 477 34.06 16.50 -38.52
N LYS A 478 34.58 16.84 -39.70
CA LYS A 478 35.49 17.99 -39.86
C LYS A 478 34.67 19.28 -39.94
N GLU A 479 35.25 20.39 -39.51
CA GLU A 479 34.63 21.72 -39.69
C GLU A 479 34.20 21.94 -41.15
N ASN A 480 33.03 22.55 -41.34
CA ASN A 480 32.40 22.82 -42.65
C ASN A 480 32.02 21.57 -43.48
N SER A 481 31.95 20.38 -42.87
CA SER A 481 31.43 19.19 -43.55
C SER A 481 29.92 19.33 -43.83
N LYS A 482 29.45 18.78 -44.95
CA LYS A 482 28.01 18.61 -45.19
C LYS A 482 27.46 17.51 -44.27
N ILE A 483 26.23 17.70 -43.80
CA ILE A 483 25.52 16.70 -42.99
C ILE A 483 25.33 15.42 -43.83
N PRO A 484 25.81 14.25 -43.35
CA PRO A 484 25.57 12.99 -44.02
C PRO A 484 24.08 12.62 -44.01
N VAL A 485 23.53 12.22 -45.16
CA VAL A 485 22.15 11.71 -45.24
C VAL A 485 22.07 10.32 -44.61
N VAL A 486 21.12 10.13 -43.69
CA VAL A 486 20.82 8.84 -43.06
C VAL A 486 19.73 8.11 -43.83
N LYS A 487 19.93 6.82 -44.15
CA LYS A 487 18.91 5.93 -44.71
C LYS A 487 18.85 4.64 -43.93
N ALA A 488 17.67 4.01 -43.88
CA ALA A 488 17.48 2.76 -43.17
C ALA A 488 16.44 1.87 -43.86
N SER A 489 16.52 0.57 -43.62
CA SER A 489 15.56 -0.42 -44.10
C SER A 489 15.24 -1.43 -43.00
N ALA A 490 13.98 -1.86 -42.95
CA ALA A 490 13.54 -2.88 -42.00
C ALA A 490 13.81 -4.29 -42.55
N SER A 491 14.00 -5.23 -41.63
CA SER A 491 14.13 -6.66 -41.94
C SER A 491 12.81 -7.31 -42.35
N ASN A 492 11.68 -6.68 -42.04
CA ASN A 492 10.34 -7.11 -42.42
C ASN A 492 9.58 -5.95 -43.09
N LYS A 493 8.81 -6.27 -44.14
CA LYS A 493 7.94 -5.34 -44.89
C LYS A 493 6.79 -4.76 -44.07
N ASP A 494 6.40 -5.42 -42.98
CA ASP A 494 5.31 -4.98 -42.11
C ASP A 494 5.78 -3.89 -41.11
N ILE A 495 7.07 -3.56 -41.12
CA ILE A 495 7.68 -2.55 -40.26
C ILE A 495 7.89 -1.27 -41.05
N GLU A 496 7.28 -0.19 -40.57
CA GLU A 496 7.48 1.16 -41.08
C GLU A 496 8.82 1.72 -40.58
N VAL A 497 9.53 2.43 -41.46
CA VAL A 497 10.81 3.08 -41.14
C VAL A 497 10.65 4.58 -41.31
N ASN A 498 10.60 5.29 -40.18
CA ASN A 498 10.51 6.74 -40.15
C ASN A 498 11.88 7.34 -39.85
N ILE A 499 12.32 8.28 -40.68
CA ILE A 499 13.64 8.92 -40.56
C ILE A 499 13.48 10.43 -40.52
N THR A 500 13.89 11.03 -39.41
CA THR A 500 14.07 12.48 -39.28
C THR A 500 15.55 12.78 -39.49
N GLN A 501 15.90 13.57 -40.51
CA GLN A 501 17.29 13.97 -40.75
C GLN A 501 17.73 15.06 -39.77
N ALA A 502 19.04 15.13 -39.48
CA ALA A 502 19.62 16.27 -38.79
C ALA A 502 19.51 17.53 -39.66
N GLY A 503 19.09 18.65 -39.06
CA GLY A 503 18.91 19.93 -39.75
C GLY A 503 20.23 20.68 -39.97
N GLU A 504 21.15 20.59 -39.01
CA GLU A 504 22.46 21.25 -39.02
C GLU A 504 23.54 20.40 -38.32
N VAL A 505 24.77 20.92 -38.24
CA VAL A 505 25.85 20.37 -37.39
C VAL A 505 26.17 21.43 -36.35
N PRO A 506 26.07 21.14 -35.03
CA PRO A 506 25.65 19.87 -34.43
C PRO A 506 24.19 19.51 -34.69
N GLY A 507 23.89 18.20 -34.78
CA GLY A 507 22.50 17.75 -34.91
C GLY A 507 22.35 16.22 -34.95
N THR A 508 21.17 15.72 -34.62
CA THR A 508 20.86 14.29 -34.58
C THR A 508 19.82 13.89 -35.62
N ALA A 509 20.11 12.84 -36.38
CA ALA A 509 19.11 12.14 -37.18
C ALA A 509 18.50 10.99 -36.37
N VAL A 510 17.17 10.86 -36.40
CA VAL A 510 16.43 9.84 -35.65
C VAL A 510 15.80 8.84 -36.63
N VAL A 511 16.09 7.56 -36.45
CA VAL A 511 15.53 6.44 -37.21
C VAL A 511 14.61 5.65 -36.29
N ILE A 512 13.33 5.52 -36.63
CA ILE A 512 12.33 4.79 -35.84
C ILE A 512 11.76 3.66 -36.68
N PHE A 513 11.89 2.43 -36.18
CA PHE A 513 11.23 1.23 -36.71
C PHE A 513 9.93 1.00 -35.94
N ILE A 514 8.80 0.95 -36.64
CA ILE A 514 7.47 0.85 -36.04
C ILE A 514 6.75 -0.37 -36.61
N ASP A 515 6.24 -1.25 -35.74
CA ASP A 515 5.29 -2.26 -36.17
C ASP A 515 3.88 -1.68 -36.18
N ASN A 516 3.25 -1.57 -37.35
CA ASN A 516 1.95 -0.92 -37.48
C ASN A 516 0.79 -1.70 -36.83
N ASN A 517 1.01 -2.96 -36.45
CA ASN A 517 0.00 -3.78 -35.76
C ASN A 517 0.02 -3.60 -34.24
N THR A 518 1.21 -3.55 -33.63
CA THR A 518 1.40 -3.46 -32.17
C THR A 518 1.77 -2.06 -31.69
N LEU A 519 2.17 -1.16 -32.61
CA LEU A 519 2.71 0.18 -32.35
C LEU A 519 4.01 0.20 -31.53
N GLU A 520 4.63 -0.96 -31.34
CA GLU A 520 5.95 -1.07 -30.71
C GLU A 520 7.01 -0.36 -31.58
N LYS A 521 7.96 0.31 -30.93
CA LYS A 521 8.98 1.13 -31.59
C LYS A 521 10.39 0.71 -31.19
N ASN A 522 11.33 0.82 -32.13
CA ASN A 522 12.76 0.70 -31.88
C ASN A 522 13.47 1.86 -32.56
N SER A 523 14.11 2.71 -31.75
CA SER A 523 14.72 3.96 -32.21
C SER A 523 16.24 3.86 -32.23
N PHE A 524 16.87 4.47 -33.24
CA PHE A 524 18.31 4.65 -33.37
C PHE A 524 18.64 6.11 -33.64
N TYR A 525 19.59 6.66 -32.89
CA TYR A 525 20.00 8.06 -32.97
C TYR A 525 21.37 8.14 -33.64
N ILE A 526 21.49 8.95 -34.68
CA ILE A 526 22.75 9.18 -35.39
C ILE A 526 23.15 10.62 -35.13
N ASN A 527 24.12 10.81 -34.25
CA ASN A 527 24.53 12.13 -33.79
C ASN A 527 25.70 12.63 -34.61
N PHE A 528 25.62 13.88 -35.06
CA PHE A 528 26.66 14.57 -35.82
C PHE A 528 27.16 15.78 -35.03
N ASP A 529 28.47 15.90 -34.89
CA ASP A 529 29.11 17.09 -34.35
C ASP A 529 30.55 17.24 -34.88
N ILE A 530 31.17 18.37 -34.56
CA ILE A 530 32.60 18.61 -34.64
C ILE A 530 33.25 18.50 -33.26
N ASN A 531 34.54 18.82 -33.14
CA ASN A 531 35.21 18.82 -31.83
C ASN A 531 34.65 19.92 -30.91
N SER A 532 34.24 19.49 -29.72
CA SER A 532 34.05 20.34 -28.55
C SER A 532 35.42 20.86 -28.05
N THR A 533 35.42 21.81 -27.12
CA THR A 533 36.66 22.44 -26.63
C THR A 533 36.81 22.27 -25.13
N SER A 534 37.99 21.82 -24.72
CA SER A 534 38.41 21.92 -23.32
C SER A 534 38.62 23.37 -22.92
N ASP A 535 38.40 23.68 -21.65
CA ASP A 535 38.61 25.00 -21.07
C ASP A 535 39.29 24.88 -19.69
N GLU A 536 40.31 25.69 -19.47
CA GLU A 536 41.03 25.80 -18.19
C GLU A 536 40.51 26.99 -17.35
N PHE A 537 39.56 27.77 -17.89
CA PHE A 537 38.97 28.95 -17.24
C PHE A 537 39.99 29.99 -16.75
N ASN A 538 41.15 30.09 -17.43
CA ASN A 538 42.21 31.04 -17.11
C ASN A 538 42.00 32.44 -17.72
N GLY A 539 41.02 32.59 -18.63
CA GLY A 539 40.72 33.84 -19.31
C GLY A 539 39.77 34.75 -18.51
N GLY A 540 39.75 36.04 -18.83
CA GLY A 540 38.78 37.00 -18.26
C GLY A 540 37.34 36.87 -18.80
N SER A 541 37.13 36.00 -19.80
CA SER A 541 35.83 35.74 -20.44
C SER A 541 35.77 34.29 -20.93
N LEU A 542 34.56 33.73 -21.00
CA LEU A 542 34.33 32.40 -21.59
C LEU A 542 34.57 32.43 -23.12
N GLY A 543 35.02 31.30 -23.67
CA GLY A 543 35.13 31.11 -25.11
C GLY A 543 33.76 31.15 -25.82
N ASN A 544 33.77 31.44 -27.13
CA ASN A 544 32.55 31.60 -27.93
C ASN A 544 31.72 30.32 -28.16
N LYS A 545 32.20 29.16 -27.73
CA LYS A 545 31.48 27.87 -27.80
C LYS A 545 30.58 27.61 -26.60
N TRP A 546 30.73 28.41 -25.54
CA TRP A 546 29.92 28.29 -24.34
C TRP A 546 28.64 29.09 -24.45
N GLU A 547 27.56 28.50 -23.96
CA GLU A 547 26.24 29.10 -23.87
C GLU A 547 25.65 28.85 -22.48
N TRP A 548 24.93 29.84 -21.96
CA TRP A 548 24.20 29.70 -20.72
C TRP A 548 22.74 29.38 -20.99
N VAL A 549 22.22 28.36 -20.33
CA VAL A 549 20.77 28.21 -20.15
C VAL A 549 20.37 28.99 -18.91
N ARG A 550 19.51 29.99 -19.10
CA ARG A 550 18.95 30.85 -18.04
C ARG A 550 20.05 31.56 -17.24
N GLU A 551 20.89 32.34 -17.91
CA GLU A 551 22.00 33.09 -17.31
C GLU A 551 21.54 34.10 -16.25
N ASN A 552 22.31 34.20 -15.19
CA ASN A 552 22.30 35.26 -14.19
C ASN A 552 23.75 35.63 -13.85
N ASP A 553 24.23 36.69 -14.49
CA ASP A 553 25.61 37.17 -14.43
C ASP A 553 26.11 37.51 -13.02
N ALA A 554 25.20 37.86 -12.10
CA ALA A 554 25.50 38.13 -10.71
C ALA A 554 25.98 36.90 -9.91
N THR A 555 25.79 35.70 -10.46
CA THR A 555 25.93 34.43 -9.73
C THR A 555 26.92 33.46 -10.38
N HIS A 556 27.74 33.94 -11.31
CA HIS A 556 28.93 33.23 -11.76
C HIS A 556 30.13 34.17 -11.90
N SER A 557 31.35 33.65 -11.79
CA SER A 557 32.57 34.46 -11.86
C SER A 557 33.79 33.65 -12.28
N LEU A 558 34.55 34.19 -13.24
CA LEU A 558 35.87 33.69 -13.65
C LEU A 558 37.02 34.29 -12.80
N SER A 559 36.73 35.26 -11.95
CA SER A 559 37.73 35.98 -11.15
C SER A 559 37.63 35.71 -9.65
N ALA A 560 36.53 35.11 -9.16
CA ALA A 560 36.34 34.76 -7.75
C ALA A 560 37.42 33.80 -7.23
N LYS A 561 37.87 32.87 -8.08
CA LYS A 561 39.02 31.99 -7.84
C LYS A 561 39.78 31.87 -9.16
N SER A 562 41.03 32.35 -9.18
CA SER A 562 41.88 32.35 -10.38
C SER A 562 42.02 30.94 -10.96
N GLY A 563 41.85 30.82 -12.28
CA GLY A 563 41.94 29.54 -12.99
C GLY A 563 40.76 28.61 -12.72
N SER A 564 39.57 29.16 -12.54
CA SER A 564 38.33 28.39 -12.37
C SER A 564 37.10 29.21 -12.78
N ILE A 565 36.02 28.54 -13.15
CA ILE A 565 34.69 29.13 -13.18
C ILE A 565 33.99 28.83 -11.85
N THR A 566 33.55 29.86 -11.15
CA THR A 566 32.75 29.72 -9.92
C THR A 566 31.29 29.98 -10.22
N ILE A 567 30.40 29.05 -9.88
CA ILE A 567 28.95 29.18 -9.98
C ILE A 567 28.38 29.18 -8.56
N THR A 568 27.57 30.19 -8.24
CA THR A 568 26.84 30.30 -6.97
C THR A 568 25.49 29.62 -7.12
N SER A 569 25.17 28.68 -6.24
CA SER A 569 23.87 27.99 -6.31
C SER A 569 22.71 28.97 -6.09
N GLU A 570 21.72 28.94 -6.98
CA GLU A 570 20.45 29.65 -6.83
C GLU A 570 19.28 28.68 -6.69
N PRO A 571 18.15 29.11 -6.08
CA PRO A 571 16.92 28.33 -6.07
C PRO A 571 16.50 27.90 -7.47
N GLY A 572 16.35 26.59 -7.65
CA GLY A 572 15.86 25.95 -8.85
C GLY A 572 16.50 24.59 -9.09
N ASP A 573 15.83 23.74 -9.87
CA ASP A 573 16.29 22.37 -10.14
C ASP A 573 16.24 22.06 -11.64
N VAL A 574 16.91 20.98 -12.02
CA VAL A 574 16.72 20.32 -13.33
C VAL A 574 16.43 18.86 -12.98
N SER A 575 15.19 18.60 -12.63
CA SER A 575 14.72 17.28 -12.22
C SER A 575 13.20 17.28 -12.24
N GLU A 576 12.65 16.33 -12.98
CA GLU A 576 11.21 16.12 -13.14
C GLU A 576 10.50 17.45 -13.45
N GLY A 577 9.43 17.80 -12.73
CA GLY A 577 8.68 19.03 -12.98
C GLY A 577 9.33 20.34 -12.51
N SER A 578 10.53 20.30 -11.92
CA SER A 578 11.15 21.46 -11.24
C SER A 578 12.11 22.26 -12.12
N ASN A 579 12.12 22.02 -13.43
CA ASN A 579 13.08 22.48 -14.45
C ASN A 579 13.23 24.00 -14.62
N ASN A 580 13.83 24.66 -13.63
CA ASN A 580 14.00 26.10 -13.58
C ASN A 580 15.38 26.55 -13.07
N ALA A 581 16.35 25.64 -12.88
CA ALA A 581 17.69 26.01 -12.46
C ALA A 581 18.34 26.98 -13.45
N LYS A 582 18.97 28.01 -12.92
CA LYS A 582 19.74 29.01 -13.67
C LYS A 582 21.20 28.57 -13.83
N ASN A 583 21.94 29.28 -14.67
CA ASN A 583 23.39 29.14 -14.84
C ASN A 583 23.83 27.71 -15.16
N ILE A 584 23.20 27.08 -16.15
CA ILE A 584 23.69 25.82 -16.71
C ILE A 584 24.60 26.20 -17.88
N LEU A 585 25.91 26.08 -17.67
CA LEU A 585 26.93 26.40 -18.66
C LEU A 585 27.10 25.20 -19.58
N LEU A 586 26.88 25.36 -20.87
CA LEU A 586 26.86 24.26 -21.85
C LEU A 586 27.65 24.61 -23.11
N GLN A 587 28.20 23.60 -23.76
CA GLN A 587 28.67 23.67 -25.14
C GLN A 587 28.21 22.44 -25.91
N SER A 588 28.27 22.47 -27.25
CA SER A 588 27.94 21.29 -28.05
C SER A 588 28.81 20.08 -27.69
N ALA A 589 28.17 18.91 -27.55
CA ALA A 589 28.82 17.65 -27.19
C ALA A 589 28.05 16.47 -27.79
N ASN A 590 27.64 16.58 -29.05
CA ASN A 590 26.77 15.59 -29.68
C ASN A 590 27.52 14.34 -30.16
N THR A 591 28.86 14.30 -30.08
CA THR A 591 29.64 13.07 -30.36
C THR A 591 29.68 12.08 -29.18
N ASP A 592 30.54 11.06 -29.25
CA ASP A 592 31.01 10.34 -28.07
C ASP A 592 32.14 11.16 -27.43
N TRP A 593 32.32 11.03 -26.12
CA TRP A 593 33.30 11.84 -25.40
C TRP A 593 33.60 11.30 -24.01
N THR A 594 34.73 11.73 -23.46
CA THR A 594 35.03 11.68 -22.03
C THR A 594 35.18 13.11 -21.53
N ILE A 595 34.41 13.49 -20.51
CA ILE A 595 34.50 14.78 -19.82
C ILE A 595 35.09 14.56 -18.43
N GLU A 596 36.05 15.39 -18.06
CA GLU A 596 36.60 15.47 -16.71
C GLU A 596 36.54 16.91 -16.18
N THR A 597 36.22 17.05 -14.90
CA THR A 597 36.29 18.33 -14.18
C THR A 597 36.76 18.11 -12.75
N LYS A 598 37.38 19.13 -12.17
CA LYS A 598 37.76 19.17 -10.75
C LYS A 598 36.95 20.27 -10.07
N LEU A 599 36.11 19.89 -9.10
CA LEU A 599 35.23 20.79 -8.39
C LEU A 599 35.59 20.91 -6.91
N VAL A 600 35.36 22.09 -6.34
CA VAL A 600 35.45 22.34 -4.91
C VAL A 600 34.33 23.28 -4.44
N GLY A 601 33.73 22.96 -3.30
CA GLY A 601 32.74 23.80 -2.65
C GLY A 601 33.37 24.81 -1.70
N SER A 602 32.76 25.98 -1.56
CA SER A 602 33.07 26.96 -0.50
C SER A 602 32.71 26.45 0.90
N ARG A 603 31.76 25.53 0.99
CA ARG A 603 31.33 24.79 2.19
C ARG A 603 30.73 23.45 1.79
N ALA A 604 30.38 22.59 2.74
CA ALA A 604 29.56 21.41 2.45
C ALA A 604 28.14 21.82 1.93
N PRO A 605 27.56 21.07 0.97
CA PRO A 605 26.24 21.38 0.42
C PRO A 605 25.15 21.12 1.46
N SER A 606 24.21 22.07 1.58
CA SER A 606 23.03 21.95 2.43
C SER A 606 21.83 21.57 1.57
N GLN A 607 21.01 20.62 2.03
CA GLN A 607 19.88 20.10 1.28
C GLN A 607 18.95 21.23 0.78
N PRO A 608 18.59 21.30 -0.52
CA PRO A 608 18.90 20.41 -1.67
C PRO A 608 19.98 20.91 -2.67
N GLU A 609 21.04 21.59 -2.21
CA GLU A 609 22.14 22.07 -3.06
C GLU A 609 22.85 20.94 -3.81
N ASN A 610 23.17 21.17 -5.09
CA ASN A 610 23.91 20.26 -5.94
C ASN A 610 24.69 20.97 -7.05
N ALA A 611 25.75 20.33 -7.54
CA ALA A 611 26.58 20.83 -8.63
C ALA A 611 27.33 19.68 -9.32
N GLY A 612 27.69 19.85 -10.59
CA GLY A 612 28.48 18.82 -11.30
C GLY A 612 28.45 18.94 -12.82
N ILE A 613 28.62 17.78 -13.47
CA ILE A 613 28.58 17.65 -14.93
C ILE A 613 27.15 17.31 -15.36
N ILE A 614 26.69 17.92 -16.45
CA ILE A 614 25.43 17.57 -17.11
C ILE A 614 25.65 17.35 -18.61
N ALA A 615 25.08 16.28 -19.15
CA ALA A 615 24.79 16.11 -20.57
C ALA A 615 23.30 16.39 -20.78
N TYR A 616 22.99 17.40 -21.56
CA TYR A 616 21.71 18.09 -21.60
C TYR A 616 21.19 18.17 -23.03
N GLU A 617 20.05 17.54 -23.28
CA GLU A 617 19.25 17.79 -24.48
C GLU A 617 18.28 18.95 -24.17
N ASN A 618 17.41 18.73 -23.19
CA ASN A 618 16.40 19.67 -22.72
C ASN A 618 16.06 19.39 -21.25
N ASP A 619 15.12 20.17 -20.72
CA ASP A 619 14.70 20.13 -19.33
C ASP A 619 14.11 18.75 -18.92
N ASP A 620 13.55 17.97 -19.85
CA ASP A 620 12.96 16.65 -19.58
C ASP A 620 13.89 15.47 -19.94
N ASN A 621 15.09 15.74 -20.50
CA ASN A 621 16.00 14.73 -21.02
C ASN A 621 17.47 15.11 -20.79
N PHE A 622 18.10 14.48 -19.81
CA PHE A 622 19.48 14.77 -19.44
C PHE A 622 20.13 13.61 -18.65
N VAL A 623 21.46 13.66 -18.56
CA VAL A 623 22.28 12.79 -17.71
C VAL A 623 23.15 13.67 -16.82
N LYS A 624 23.19 13.37 -15.53
CA LYS A 624 23.93 14.17 -14.53
C LYS A 624 24.85 13.31 -13.68
N LEU A 625 26.06 13.81 -13.45
CA LEU A 625 26.96 13.33 -12.42
C LEU A 625 27.23 14.48 -11.45
N ILE A 626 26.69 14.36 -10.23
CA ILE A 626 26.59 15.49 -9.32
C ILE A 626 27.16 15.18 -7.95
N PHE A 627 27.77 16.21 -7.36
CA PHE A 627 28.00 16.36 -5.94
C PHE A 627 26.81 17.11 -5.34
N ARG A 628 26.10 16.48 -4.39
CA ARG A 628 24.89 17.04 -3.79
C ARG A 628 24.83 16.88 -2.28
N ALA A 629 23.94 17.61 -1.65
CA ALA A 629 23.63 17.44 -0.24
C ALA A 629 23.06 16.04 0.07
N VAL A 630 23.43 15.50 1.24
CA VAL A 630 22.83 14.26 1.77
C VAL A 630 21.37 14.51 2.07
N ILE A 631 20.49 13.56 1.69
CA ILE A 631 19.09 13.57 2.12
C ILE A 631 19.05 13.29 3.63
N LYS A 632 18.70 14.32 4.41
CA LYS A 632 18.66 14.21 5.86
C LYS A 632 17.50 13.33 6.31
N THR A 633 17.80 12.48 7.29
CA THR A 633 16.77 11.82 8.10
C THR A 633 16.80 12.38 9.52
N THR A 634 15.70 12.23 10.26
CA THR A 634 15.55 12.63 11.68
C THR A 634 16.60 12.03 12.63
N ARG A 635 17.41 11.07 12.16
CA ARG A 635 18.49 10.41 12.92
C ARG A 635 19.86 11.06 12.72
N GLN A 636 20.06 11.86 11.68
CA GLN A 636 21.32 12.52 11.37
C GLN A 636 21.30 13.95 11.92
N ARG A 637 22.41 14.39 12.53
CA ARG A 637 22.57 15.76 13.04
C ARG A 637 23.91 16.33 12.57
N GLY A 638 23.91 17.57 12.11
CA GLY A 638 25.11 18.30 11.66
C GLY A 638 25.35 18.26 10.14
N ALA A 639 26.27 19.12 9.68
CA ALA A 639 26.70 19.19 8.28
C ALA A 639 27.25 17.83 7.81
N GLN A 640 26.88 17.44 6.60
CA GLN A 640 27.32 16.18 6.01
C GLN A 640 28.26 16.47 4.83
N PRO A 641 29.31 15.65 4.62
CA PRO A 641 30.24 15.80 3.51
C PRO A 641 29.64 15.93 2.11
N GLY A 642 28.43 15.39 1.92
CA GLY A 642 27.71 15.34 0.65
C GLY A 642 27.62 13.92 0.07
N THR A 643 26.96 13.81 -1.07
CA THR A 643 26.68 12.57 -1.81
C THR A 643 27.15 12.75 -3.24
N ILE A 644 27.76 11.72 -3.83
CA ILE A 644 27.92 11.65 -5.28
C ILE A 644 26.74 10.86 -5.82
N ASP A 645 26.07 11.41 -6.83
CA ASP A 645 24.88 10.83 -7.45
C ASP A 645 25.04 10.82 -8.97
N PHE A 646 24.75 9.68 -9.60
CA PHE A 646 24.67 9.52 -11.04
C PHE A 646 23.21 9.28 -11.42
N LEU A 647 22.63 10.25 -12.14
CA LEU A 647 21.20 10.31 -12.41
C LEU A 647 20.94 10.48 -13.91
N ILE A 648 19.91 9.80 -14.39
CA ILE A 648 19.41 9.89 -15.77
C ILE A 648 17.95 10.31 -15.72
N GLU A 649 17.56 11.24 -16.57
CA GLU A 649 16.17 11.62 -16.78
C GLU A 649 15.81 11.50 -18.26
N GLU A 650 14.73 10.77 -18.54
CA GLU A 650 14.17 10.61 -19.89
C GLU A 650 12.66 10.79 -19.82
N ASN A 651 12.13 11.67 -20.67
CA ASN A 651 10.70 12.02 -20.72
C ASN A 651 10.15 12.52 -19.37
N GLY A 652 10.95 13.29 -18.63
CA GLY A 652 10.55 13.87 -17.34
C GLY A 652 10.53 12.88 -16.17
N ILE A 653 11.12 11.68 -16.33
CA ILE A 653 11.20 10.65 -15.29
C ILE A 653 12.65 10.47 -14.87
N ALA A 654 12.98 10.94 -13.67
CA ALA A 654 14.31 10.83 -13.09
C ALA A 654 14.57 9.43 -12.49
N LYS A 655 15.79 8.93 -12.69
CA LYS A 655 16.28 7.68 -12.11
C LYS A 655 17.72 7.84 -11.63
N SER A 656 17.92 7.71 -10.32
CA SER A 656 19.26 7.50 -9.73
C SER A 656 19.79 6.13 -10.16
N VAL A 657 20.88 6.12 -10.93
CA VAL A 657 21.57 4.91 -11.37
C VAL A 657 22.48 4.36 -10.27
N ALA A 658 23.24 5.24 -9.60
CA ALA A 658 24.13 4.89 -8.51
C ALA A 658 24.47 6.11 -7.65
N SER A 659 24.50 5.94 -6.33
CA SER A 659 24.87 7.00 -5.39
C SER A 659 25.52 6.47 -4.11
N PHE A 660 26.35 7.30 -3.48
CA PHE A 660 26.88 7.03 -2.14
C PHE A 660 27.32 8.31 -1.42
N ASN A 661 27.35 8.26 -0.07
CA ASN A 661 27.76 9.38 0.76
C ASN A 661 29.29 9.46 0.89
N LEU A 662 29.82 10.67 0.75
CA LEU A 662 31.25 10.96 0.94
C LEU A 662 31.65 10.88 2.40
N LYS A 663 32.94 10.60 2.64
CA LYS A 663 33.52 10.51 4.00
C LYS A 663 34.08 11.84 4.51
N SER A 664 34.46 12.73 3.60
CA SER A 664 35.14 13.99 3.91
C SER A 664 34.56 15.12 3.04
N GLU A 665 34.49 16.32 3.61
CA GLU A 665 33.95 17.50 2.92
C GLU A 665 34.80 17.91 1.73
N ILE A 666 34.18 18.31 0.62
CA ILE A 666 34.86 18.74 -0.61
C ILE A 666 35.05 20.26 -0.59
N VAL A 667 35.98 20.73 0.24
CA VAL A 667 36.25 22.14 0.52
C VAL A 667 37.75 22.42 0.59
N GLY A 668 38.16 23.68 0.36
CA GLY A 668 39.57 24.10 0.44
C GLY A 668 40.46 23.38 -0.56
N GLU A 669 41.51 22.70 -0.07
CA GLU A 669 42.40 21.90 -0.92
C GLU A 669 41.82 20.52 -1.27
N ASN A 670 40.75 20.08 -0.60
CA ASN A 670 40.13 18.79 -0.85
C ASN A 670 39.08 18.90 -1.98
N ALA A 671 39.53 18.67 -3.20
CA ALA A 671 38.69 18.74 -4.40
C ALA A 671 38.16 17.36 -4.82
N LEU A 672 37.03 17.35 -5.53
CA LEU A 672 36.43 16.17 -6.12
C LEU A 672 36.64 16.20 -7.63
N LEU A 673 37.22 15.13 -8.18
CA LEU A 673 37.28 14.94 -9.62
C LEU A 673 36.05 14.14 -10.07
N LEU A 674 35.34 14.66 -11.06
CA LEU A 674 34.23 13.98 -11.71
C LEU A 674 34.62 13.66 -13.15
N LYS A 675 34.24 12.45 -13.59
CA LYS A 675 34.41 12.00 -14.96
C LYS A 675 33.12 11.38 -15.47
N LEU A 676 32.63 11.88 -16.59
CA LEU A 676 31.48 11.32 -17.30
C LEU A 676 31.93 10.92 -18.70
N GLU A 677 31.66 9.68 -19.09
CA GLU A 677 31.94 9.16 -20.43
C GLU A 677 30.63 8.84 -21.13
N LYS A 678 30.51 9.24 -22.39
CA LYS A 678 29.45 8.86 -23.31
C LYS A 678 30.02 8.02 -24.45
N LYS A 679 29.47 6.82 -24.64
CA LYS A 679 29.75 5.92 -25.77
C LYS A 679 28.45 5.39 -26.37
N GLY A 680 28.05 5.93 -27.52
CA GLY A 680 26.72 5.71 -28.07
C GLY A 680 25.65 6.21 -27.10
N ASN A 681 24.73 5.33 -26.71
CA ASN A 681 23.67 5.60 -25.73
C ASN A 681 24.08 5.24 -24.28
N ILE A 682 25.31 4.79 -24.05
CA ILE A 682 25.79 4.38 -22.73
C ILE A 682 26.57 5.53 -22.09
N TYR A 683 26.25 5.82 -20.84
CA TYR A 683 26.92 6.79 -19.99
C TYR A 683 27.57 6.10 -18.79
N THR A 684 28.86 6.36 -18.57
CA THR A 684 29.61 5.81 -17.44
C THR A 684 30.11 6.95 -16.56
N ALA A 685 29.67 6.96 -15.31
CA ALA A 685 30.09 7.93 -14.31
C ALA A 685 31.24 7.38 -13.47
N SER A 686 32.25 8.21 -13.24
CA SER A 686 33.38 7.91 -12.37
C SER A 686 33.77 9.13 -11.55
N TYR A 687 34.40 8.90 -10.40
CA TYR A 687 34.85 9.96 -9.51
C TYR A 687 36.20 9.63 -8.88
N SER A 688 36.93 10.64 -8.43
CA SER A 688 38.09 10.49 -7.55
C SER A 688 37.99 11.50 -6.42
N ALA A 689 37.91 10.99 -5.18
CA ALA A 689 37.88 11.80 -3.96
C ALA A 689 39.26 11.91 -3.29
N ASP A 690 40.25 11.17 -3.78
CA ASP A 690 41.65 11.22 -3.34
C ASP A 690 42.54 12.03 -4.29
N GLY A 691 42.02 12.41 -5.46
CA GLY A 691 42.77 13.12 -6.50
C GLY A 691 43.74 12.24 -7.29
N GLU A 692 43.83 10.94 -6.99
CA GLU A 692 44.82 10.03 -7.59
C GLU A 692 44.17 9.02 -8.56
N ALA A 693 43.09 8.35 -8.15
CA ALA A 693 42.51 7.25 -8.93
C ALA A 693 40.98 7.38 -9.11
N PHE A 694 40.54 7.34 -10.36
CA PHE A 694 39.11 7.28 -10.69
C PHE A 694 38.51 5.90 -10.35
N LYS A 695 37.34 5.93 -9.72
CA LYS A 695 36.49 4.78 -9.45
C LYS A 695 35.18 4.92 -10.22
N THR A 696 34.73 3.85 -10.86
CA THR A 696 33.42 3.80 -11.50
C THR A 696 32.32 3.86 -10.45
N LEU A 697 31.40 4.81 -10.60
CA LEU A 697 30.20 4.91 -9.78
C LEU A 697 29.07 4.03 -10.34
N GLY A 698 28.84 4.10 -11.64
CA GLY A 698 27.81 3.33 -12.31
C GLY A 698 27.80 3.56 -13.82
N THR A 699 27.05 2.71 -14.51
CA THR A 699 26.81 2.79 -15.96
C THR A 699 25.31 2.70 -16.21
N GLY A 700 24.79 3.58 -17.05
CA GLY A 700 23.39 3.61 -17.44
C GLY A 700 23.24 3.97 -18.91
N ASP A 701 22.11 3.62 -19.50
CA ASP A 701 21.76 4.00 -20.86
C ASP A 701 20.77 5.17 -20.87
N ALA A 702 20.96 6.09 -21.81
CA ALA A 702 20.04 7.19 -22.10
C ALA A 702 20.11 7.53 -23.60
N LEU A 703 18.96 7.78 -24.22
CA LEU A 703 18.89 8.09 -25.64
C LEU A 703 18.61 9.59 -25.86
N LEU A 704 19.67 10.39 -25.78
CA LEU A 704 19.61 11.84 -25.99
C LEU A 704 19.96 12.23 -27.43
N LYS A 705 19.34 13.30 -27.93
CA LYS A 705 19.68 13.98 -29.20
C LYS A 705 20.18 15.40 -28.97
N ASP A 706 20.84 15.97 -29.98
CA ASP A 706 21.29 17.38 -30.00
C ASP A 706 22.01 17.78 -28.70
N ILE A 707 22.89 16.89 -28.24
CA ILE A 707 23.41 16.88 -26.89
C ILE A 707 24.38 18.04 -26.70
N ARG A 708 24.16 18.79 -25.64
CA ARG A 708 25.13 19.74 -25.08
C ARG A 708 25.67 19.19 -23.77
N ALA A 709 26.87 19.57 -23.37
CA ALA A 709 27.41 19.17 -22.08
C ALA A 709 28.17 20.32 -21.41
N GLY A 710 28.21 20.28 -20.08
CA GLY A 710 28.90 21.29 -19.31
C GLY A 710 28.67 21.19 -17.81
N LEU A 711 28.62 22.35 -17.15
CA LEU A 711 28.73 22.50 -15.70
C LEU A 711 27.57 23.31 -15.14
N PHE A 712 27.14 22.99 -13.92
CA PHE A 712 26.08 23.74 -13.24
C PHE A 712 26.20 23.64 -11.72
N ALA A 713 25.54 24.56 -11.02
CA ALA A 713 25.28 24.49 -9.58
C ALA A 713 23.92 25.12 -9.27
N CYS A 714 23.10 24.46 -8.44
CA CYS A 714 21.79 24.96 -8.05
C CYS A 714 21.37 24.52 -6.65
N ASP A 715 20.38 25.21 -6.09
CA ASP A 715 19.68 24.83 -4.88
C ASP A 715 18.33 24.22 -5.28
N GLY A 716 18.29 22.89 -5.37
CA GLY A 716 17.18 22.12 -5.96
C GLY A 716 15.82 22.30 -5.27
N VAL A 717 14.85 21.48 -5.66
CA VAL A 717 13.50 21.52 -5.07
C VAL A 717 13.24 20.25 -4.26
N ILE A 718 12.67 20.40 -3.06
CA ILE A 718 12.20 19.25 -2.28
C ILE A 718 10.94 18.69 -2.95
N THR A 719 11.03 17.48 -3.48
CA THR A 719 9.90 16.81 -4.13
C THR A 719 8.93 16.20 -3.10
N GLN A 720 7.69 15.96 -3.52
CA GLN A 720 6.66 15.34 -2.67
C GLN A 720 7.07 13.94 -2.19
N SER A 721 7.78 13.17 -3.02
CA SER A 721 8.30 11.84 -2.67
C SER A 721 9.36 11.88 -1.57
N MET A 722 10.17 12.95 -1.51
CA MET A 722 11.11 13.16 -0.41
C MET A 722 10.37 13.42 0.91
N THR A 723 9.25 14.16 0.87
CA THR A 723 8.44 14.45 2.07
C THR A 723 7.54 13.30 2.54
N SER A 724 7.30 12.28 1.72
CA SER A 724 6.40 11.15 2.06
C SER A 724 7.08 10.03 2.87
N THR A 725 8.40 10.09 3.06
CA THR A 725 9.14 9.09 3.83
C THR A 725 9.15 9.42 5.32
N TYR A 726 8.67 8.49 6.17
CA TYR A 726 8.41 8.68 7.63
C TYR A 726 9.59 9.23 8.47
N TYR A 727 10.83 9.17 7.97
CA TYR A 727 12.02 9.67 8.67
C TYR A 727 12.69 10.86 8.00
N PHE A 728 12.13 11.44 6.94
CA PHE A 728 12.69 12.60 6.25
C PHE A 728 12.74 13.82 7.18
N ASP A 729 13.86 14.54 7.17
CA ASP A 729 13.98 15.83 7.86
C ASP A 729 13.69 16.95 6.86
N SER A 730 12.58 17.67 7.08
CA SER A 730 12.16 18.78 6.22
C SER A 730 12.89 20.09 6.53
N ASP A 731 13.84 20.11 7.47
CA ASP A 731 14.66 21.28 7.74
C ASP A 731 15.67 21.56 6.61
N THR A 732 15.26 22.47 5.72
CA THR A 732 16.07 23.04 4.64
C THR A 732 16.79 24.33 5.05
N SER A 733 16.88 24.65 6.35
CA SER A 733 17.60 25.85 6.81
C SER A 733 19.03 25.86 6.28
N LYS A 734 19.41 27.00 5.68
CA LYS A 734 20.70 27.20 5.01
C LYS A 734 21.61 28.08 5.86
N PRO A 735 22.94 27.87 5.81
CA PRO A 735 23.90 28.85 6.30
C PRO A 735 23.75 30.19 5.56
N ASP A 736 24.02 31.31 6.24
CA ASP A 736 23.98 32.66 5.63
C ASP A 736 25.04 32.85 4.53
N THR A 737 26.04 31.97 4.48
CA THR A 737 27.07 31.96 3.43
C THR A 737 26.57 31.24 2.16
N PRO A 738 26.65 31.87 0.97
CA PRO A 738 26.31 31.24 -0.30
C PRO A 738 27.10 29.96 -0.53
N PHE A 739 26.51 29.00 -1.25
CA PHE A 739 27.21 27.82 -1.73
C PHE A 739 27.80 28.09 -3.12
N ASN A 740 29.04 28.56 -3.12
CA ASN A 740 29.85 28.73 -4.32
C ASN A 740 30.55 27.43 -4.64
N VAL A 741 30.50 27.00 -5.90
CA VAL A 741 31.23 25.83 -6.42
C VAL A 741 32.17 26.30 -7.51
N SER A 742 33.46 26.05 -7.33
CA SER A 742 34.50 26.36 -8.33
C SER A 742 34.89 25.11 -9.10
N PHE A 743 34.91 25.21 -10.43
CA PHE A 743 35.38 24.19 -11.34
C PHE A 743 36.70 24.64 -11.96
N ASP A 744 37.79 23.93 -11.66
CA ASP A 744 39.14 24.32 -12.10
C ASP A 744 39.29 24.18 -13.63
N TYR A 745 38.62 23.21 -14.24
CA TYR A 745 38.67 22.98 -15.69
C TYR A 745 37.45 22.19 -16.19
N PHE A 746 37.23 22.23 -17.51
CA PHE A 746 36.37 21.32 -18.25
C PHE A 746 37.21 20.68 -19.35
N HIS A 747 37.62 19.42 -19.17
CA HIS A 747 38.39 18.69 -20.17
C HIS A 747 37.47 17.76 -20.94
N ILE A 748 37.39 17.92 -22.26
CA ILE A 748 36.59 17.06 -23.12
C ILE A 748 37.47 16.43 -24.21
N ILE A 749 37.38 15.11 -24.34
CA ILE A 749 38.03 14.34 -25.39
C ILE A 749 36.94 13.72 -26.26
N ASN A 750 36.71 14.31 -27.45
CA ASN A 750 35.74 13.79 -28.40
C ASN A 750 36.24 12.49 -29.06
N SER A 751 35.30 11.60 -29.34
CA SER A 751 35.50 10.38 -30.12
C SER A 751 34.25 10.07 -30.94
N GLY A 752 34.36 9.13 -31.87
CA GLY A 752 33.25 8.72 -32.72
C GLY A 752 33.70 8.13 -34.04
N LEU A 753 32.72 7.75 -34.84
CA LEU A 753 32.90 7.34 -36.23
C LEU A 753 33.32 8.54 -37.09
N LYS A 754 33.95 8.30 -38.24
CA LYS A 754 34.48 9.33 -39.15
C LYS A 754 33.79 9.35 -40.50
#